data_AF-C0EDY6-F1
#
_entry.id   AF-C0EDY6-F1
#
_cell.length_a   1.000
_cell.length_b   1.000
_cell.length_c   1.000
_cell.angle_alpha   90.00
_cell.angle_beta   90.00
_cell.angle_gamma   90.00
#
_symmetry.space_group_name_H-M   'P 1'
#
loop_
_entity.id
_entity.type
_entity.pdbx_description
1 polymer ?
#
loop_
_entity_poly.entity_id
_entity_poly.type
_entity_poly.pdbx_seq_one_letter_code
_entity_poly.pdbx_strand_id
1 'polypeptide(L)'
;MMKRARKLLASLLAAALCASCLSGIAPVAAATQPTSFATEFANPMYEDSMLKVRYWLPSGYPASSPELLEEIDREMAELAEAGYSTVELANVYEGLTESEYKALEEGDGEESYLFGSSYWTETLRQVLKSAKTYGMTVDITMGPHWPAASDEIDIESDAVMKEAVYAANELSAGDRYTQLTRDYVAITKSDASVNLLGVYAAKYESTKEFSKTSGYGDSAVTTKWLQYAVDDSTMVKLEADENGNYDFTAPEDNYVVIEVYEHSTGATIKYSTYNNPDTNYTGYCLDMYNEAGAQEFIRYFEEHVVDDEIEALLKEVGGNFFEDNFSYSAQNIWTSTLMDTFNENSGYDMLDVLPYTLGIPSNGHSSERNSTGIDLESSAPFVIANDTEYKYNRVRGDMIDSWAGCYLNQHIATIMDWAENRFGMGFRTQTYGGNIDTGLCAATVTIPEGESIGFSDGFDGFSMLAAGRDMGGNTPILSSEFAASFSQGGAYGYAWDDLMKAAYKNYSAGVNALVFHGYSYLYSPESVWPGNHAFGTACSGTWSSRDPQWTQIADLSGNLRRFQYTLQQGVQKTDVAVYESMGNAQGGGPFYDGSALTAEGYSYQLFTPELLTLDSAAVTNGVLNENGPAYKAMVIDNETAMSKETMSKLISYADAGLALVFANQLPCISTSLTEDNAEIAAMMQTLLEKDNVVAVESTSDIGRALLELGVAPAAQKAESDTAVLPIHRSMDGGEIYYFYNTSDQETTVTVTMQGDGAPYLLNTWTGEVIPLAEYTSDGKSVTTTVTLTGNDAVLFGIGAAFGSGEEVHATKSTVKLGYDNGTLTAKVDQNGPYSVTTSEGKVYTGNCTDLASPIEINDWDLSVESWTSGDPDDAKVTAKEIIYEGHTDAVPWSSIPEVGGNVSGIGRYTTTFEMTDTANTGATLSFTGVGETFQVYLNGKQLPAADQVTKQVDLDGYLKEGENELTVVVATSLQNAVNAPNSAAKVYGIVGTTLIQPYQKVQIKETANKAILQAVIDYAVAQKNAPSFSQVIGSVQASFTAALDQAQEINSSLSATQQQVDLAWQTLMTEIHKLGFIQGDKAALASLVTLGNSFHDNIDNYTPATAQPFTTALAAAQAVLEDQDALQGEVDAAHSALLDAMMNLRYKADKSILEAVLARADKIDLSVYTEASVAAFASAKAEAEAALNDQNAEQAGVDEAADNLQAAIDQLTCESVVPAPTVHGDASLTSAGSSPKTGDTAPLAAGFAVLALIGAACALTSKRKR
;
A
#
# COMPACT_ATOMS: atom_id res chain seq x y z
N MET A 1 43.92 50.35 -17.93
CA MET A 1 43.58 48.99 -18.43
C MET A 1 42.83 48.10 -17.43
N MET A 2 42.89 48.30 -16.10
CA MET A 2 42.21 47.39 -15.13
C MET A 2 40.71 47.63 -14.85
N LYS A 3 40.09 48.70 -15.38
CA LYS A 3 38.63 48.94 -15.22
C LYS A 3 37.75 48.39 -16.35
N ARG A 4 38.33 47.97 -17.47
CA ARG A 4 37.60 47.34 -18.59
C ARG A 4 37.60 45.81 -18.51
N ALA A 5 38.63 45.20 -17.92
CA ALA A 5 38.69 43.74 -17.70
C ALA A 5 37.66 43.25 -16.65
N ARG A 6 37.39 44.04 -15.59
CA ARG A 6 36.38 43.68 -14.57
C ARG A 6 34.94 43.82 -15.04
N LYS A 7 34.67 44.67 -16.05
CA LYS A 7 33.34 44.78 -16.66
C LYS A 7 33.07 43.69 -17.69
N LEU A 8 34.09 43.19 -18.39
CA LEU A 8 33.95 42.04 -19.29
C LEU A 8 33.79 40.71 -18.54
N LEU A 9 34.47 40.53 -17.40
CA LEU A 9 34.34 39.33 -16.56
C LEU A 9 32.96 39.25 -15.87
N ALA A 10 32.41 40.40 -15.45
CA ALA A 10 31.07 40.46 -14.85
C ALA A 10 29.95 40.23 -15.89
N SER A 11 30.13 40.63 -17.15
CA SER A 11 29.19 40.33 -18.23
C SER A 11 29.30 38.91 -18.78
N LEU A 12 30.48 38.27 -18.69
CA LEU A 12 30.65 36.85 -19.04
C LEU A 12 30.14 35.91 -17.93
N LEU A 13 30.24 36.28 -16.66
CA LEU A 13 29.57 35.54 -15.57
C LEU A 13 28.03 35.70 -15.62
N ALA A 14 27.51 36.88 -15.94
CA ALA A 14 26.07 37.10 -16.07
C ALA A 14 25.47 36.39 -17.30
N ALA A 15 26.24 36.21 -18.38
CA ALA A 15 25.83 35.44 -19.56
C ALA A 15 25.91 33.92 -19.34
N ALA A 16 26.82 33.44 -18.48
CA ALA A 16 26.86 32.04 -18.06
C ALA A 16 25.79 31.68 -17.02
N LEU A 17 25.33 32.65 -16.20
CA LEU A 17 24.23 32.48 -15.25
C LEU A 17 22.83 32.70 -15.84
N CYS A 18 22.70 33.31 -17.02
CA CYS A 18 21.42 33.46 -17.73
C CYS A 18 21.20 32.45 -18.86
N ALA A 19 22.22 31.67 -19.23
CA ALA A 19 22.11 30.59 -20.24
C ALA A 19 21.91 29.19 -19.63
N SER A 20 21.78 29.09 -18.29
CA SER A 20 21.38 27.87 -17.57
C SER A 20 19.93 27.88 -17.08
N CYS A 21 19.12 28.88 -17.46
CA CYS A 21 17.75 29.02 -16.96
C CYS A 21 16.66 29.07 -18.05
N LEU A 22 16.99 28.94 -19.34
CA LEU A 22 16.01 29.08 -20.43
C LEU A 22 16.29 28.14 -21.62
N SER A 23 16.54 26.86 -21.34
CA SER A 23 16.45 25.79 -22.33
C SER A 23 15.41 24.77 -21.87
N GLY A 24 14.22 24.83 -22.50
CA GLY A 24 13.30 23.70 -22.56
C GLY A 24 12.44 23.45 -21.33
N ILE A 25 11.62 24.41 -20.91
CA ILE A 25 10.33 24.05 -20.32
C ILE A 25 9.46 23.56 -21.49
N ALA A 26 9.62 22.29 -21.86
CA ALA A 26 8.45 21.51 -22.23
C ALA A 26 7.46 21.62 -21.05
N PRO A 27 6.13 21.52 -21.24
CA PRO A 27 5.27 21.33 -20.08
C PRO A 27 5.74 20.02 -19.43
N VAL A 28 6.59 20.14 -18.41
CA VAL A 28 6.65 19.16 -17.35
C VAL A 28 5.22 19.18 -16.87
N ALA A 29 4.47 18.12 -17.17
CA ALA A 29 3.21 17.88 -16.51
C ALA A 29 3.51 18.14 -15.04
N ALA A 30 2.90 19.19 -14.47
CA ALA A 30 3.08 19.49 -13.08
C ALA A 30 2.68 18.19 -12.38
N ALA A 31 3.64 17.54 -11.71
CA ALA A 31 3.32 16.39 -10.88
C ALA A 31 2.17 16.85 -10.00
N THR A 32 1.00 16.24 -10.19
CA THR A 32 -0.17 16.53 -9.37
C THR A 32 0.30 16.37 -7.95
N GLN A 33 0.21 17.46 -7.18
CA GLN A 33 0.57 17.40 -5.77
C GLN A 33 -0.27 16.27 -5.16
N PRO A 34 0.32 15.36 -4.37
CA PRO A 34 -0.44 14.33 -3.70
C PRO A 34 -1.56 14.98 -2.89
N THR A 35 -2.72 14.32 -2.81
CA THR A 35 -3.82 14.80 -1.98
C THR A 35 -3.39 14.82 -0.51
N SER A 36 -4.14 15.52 0.35
CA SER A 36 -3.90 15.46 1.80
C SER A 36 -3.96 14.03 2.31
N PHE A 37 -4.99 13.27 1.89
CA PHE A 37 -5.12 11.86 2.21
C PHE A 37 -3.89 11.06 1.77
N ALA A 38 -3.44 11.19 0.52
CA ALA A 38 -2.28 10.44 0.04
C ALA A 38 -0.99 10.80 0.80
N THR A 39 -0.85 12.05 1.24
CA THR A 39 0.30 12.51 2.04
C THR A 39 0.27 11.91 3.44
N GLU A 40 -0.89 11.89 4.08
CA GLU A 40 -1.09 11.35 5.42
C GLU A 40 -1.06 9.81 5.45
N PHE A 41 -1.70 9.15 4.48
CA PHE A 41 -1.70 7.70 4.31
C PHE A 41 -0.29 7.13 4.10
N ALA A 42 0.62 7.86 3.45
CA ALA A 42 1.99 7.41 3.26
C ALA A 42 2.72 7.17 4.61
N ASN A 43 2.42 7.97 5.63
CA ASN A 43 2.98 7.85 6.97
C ASN A 43 2.03 8.47 8.02
N PRO A 44 1.00 7.73 8.47
CA PRO A 44 0.03 8.25 9.42
C PRO A 44 0.67 8.35 10.82
N MET A 45 0.66 9.57 11.37
CA MET A 45 1.25 9.89 12.68
C MET A 45 0.21 10.54 13.60
N TYR A 46 -1.08 10.26 13.39
CA TYR A 46 -2.13 10.62 14.33
C TYR A 46 -2.15 9.62 15.47
N GLU A 47 -2.31 10.09 16.69
CA GLU A 47 -2.26 9.27 17.91
C GLU A 47 -3.14 8.01 17.79
N ASP A 48 -4.40 8.16 17.39
CA ASP A 48 -5.34 7.03 17.25
C ASP A 48 -4.96 6.03 16.16
N SER A 49 -4.31 6.51 15.09
CA SER A 49 -3.92 5.66 13.96
C SER A 49 -2.64 4.87 14.21
N MET A 50 -1.89 5.24 15.25
CA MET A 50 -0.67 4.57 15.69
C MET A 50 -0.99 3.34 16.55
N LEU A 51 0.00 2.47 16.76
CA LEU A 51 -0.20 1.26 17.56
C LEU A 51 -0.26 1.60 19.04
N LYS A 52 -0.97 0.78 19.82
CA LYS A 52 -0.98 0.85 21.28
C LYS A 52 -0.42 -0.44 21.85
N VAL A 53 0.08 -0.42 23.08
CA VAL A 53 0.65 -1.61 23.73
C VAL A 53 0.39 -1.61 25.22
N ARG A 54 0.08 -2.78 25.79
CA ARG A 54 0.05 -2.99 27.24
C ARG A 54 1.48 -3.07 27.75
N TYR A 55 1.91 -2.11 28.57
CA TYR A 55 3.24 -2.05 29.16
C TYR A 55 3.21 -2.60 30.59
N TRP A 56 3.75 -3.81 30.74
CA TRP A 56 3.64 -4.59 31.97
C TRP A 56 4.87 -4.43 32.85
N LEU A 57 4.63 -3.99 34.07
CA LEU A 57 5.67 -3.79 35.07
C LEU A 57 5.49 -4.77 36.25
N PRO A 58 6.60 -5.27 36.83
CA PRO A 58 6.56 -5.98 38.10
C PRO A 58 6.43 -4.97 39.25
N SER A 59 5.25 -4.35 39.35
CA SER A 59 4.95 -3.32 40.35
C SER A 59 5.93 -2.13 40.32
N GLY A 60 6.16 -1.48 41.45
CA GLY A 60 7.08 -0.34 41.61
C GLY A 60 8.57 -0.71 41.61
N TYR A 61 8.94 -1.95 41.28
CA TYR A 61 10.34 -2.39 41.24
C TYR A 61 11.27 -1.51 40.38
N PRO A 62 10.83 -0.94 39.23
CA PRO A 62 11.69 -0.04 38.45
C PRO A 62 12.23 1.16 39.22
N ALA A 63 11.51 1.64 40.25
CA ALA A 63 11.97 2.73 41.11
C ALA A 63 12.98 2.30 42.19
N SER A 64 13.35 1.02 42.28
CA SER A 64 14.33 0.53 43.26
C SER A 64 15.76 1.03 42.99
N SER A 65 16.07 1.49 41.77
CA SER A 65 17.31 2.21 41.47
C SER A 65 17.14 3.22 40.32
N PRO A 66 17.97 4.28 40.23
CA PRO A 66 17.94 5.21 39.12
C PRO A 66 18.17 4.57 37.76
N GLU A 67 19.04 3.56 37.67
CA GLU A 67 19.37 2.87 36.41
C GLU A 67 18.17 2.09 35.85
N LEU A 68 17.30 1.56 36.72
CA LEU A 68 16.06 0.89 36.33
C LEU A 68 14.99 1.89 35.86
N LEU A 69 14.91 3.08 36.47
CA LEU A 69 14.08 4.16 35.95
C LEU A 69 14.55 4.66 34.57
N GLU A 70 15.87 4.72 34.33
CA GLU A 70 16.42 5.05 33.00
C GLU A 70 16.07 4.00 31.95
N GLU A 71 15.86 2.74 32.33
CA GLU A 71 15.41 1.69 31.41
C GLU A 71 13.98 1.95 30.92
N ILE A 72 13.09 2.48 31.75
CA ILE A 72 11.74 2.91 31.32
C ILE A 72 11.85 3.95 30.21
N ASP A 73 12.69 4.98 30.37
CA ASP A 73 12.87 6.03 29.35
C ASP A 73 13.35 5.44 28.02
N ARG A 74 14.30 4.50 28.07
CA ARG A 74 14.79 3.77 26.88
C ARG A 74 13.69 2.97 26.18
N GLU A 75 12.87 2.23 26.94
CA GLU A 75 11.79 1.40 26.38
C GLU A 75 10.67 2.25 25.78
N MET A 76 10.32 3.36 26.43
CA MET A 76 9.38 4.35 25.89
C MET A 76 9.90 4.99 24.60
N ALA A 77 11.20 5.29 24.51
CA ALA A 77 11.81 5.78 23.27
C ALA A 77 11.71 4.75 22.14
N GLU A 78 12.02 3.49 22.43
CA GLU A 78 11.94 2.38 21.47
C GLU A 78 10.52 2.17 20.94
N LEU A 79 9.52 2.18 21.83
CA LEU A 79 8.11 2.07 21.46
C LEU A 79 7.68 3.23 20.56
N ALA A 80 8.03 4.47 20.92
CA ALA A 80 7.74 5.63 20.08
C ALA A 80 8.38 5.51 18.68
N GLU A 81 9.65 5.10 18.61
CA GLU A 81 10.37 4.87 17.34
C GLU A 81 9.75 3.76 16.49
N ALA A 82 9.20 2.71 17.13
CA ALA A 82 8.51 1.61 16.47
C ALA A 82 7.11 1.97 15.95
N GLY A 83 6.58 3.14 16.31
CA GLY A 83 5.29 3.64 15.85
C GLY A 83 4.14 3.38 16.83
N TYR A 84 4.44 3.23 18.12
CA TYR A 84 3.44 3.22 19.19
C TYR A 84 3.17 4.64 19.69
N SER A 85 1.90 4.98 19.91
CA SER A 85 1.47 6.28 20.44
C SER A 85 1.01 6.22 21.88
N THR A 86 0.55 5.06 22.34
CA THR A 86 0.01 4.89 23.69
C THR A 86 0.61 3.66 24.34
N VAL A 87 0.99 3.80 25.61
CA VAL A 87 1.24 2.67 26.50
C VAL A 87 0.09 2.56 27.51
N GLU A 88 -0.42 1.36 27.73
CA GLU A 88 -1.29 1.07 28.85
C GLU A 88 -0.46 0.51 29.98
N LEU A 89 -0.30 1.29 31.04
CA LEU A 89 0.44 0.86 32.22
C LEU A 89 -0.39 -0.17 32.99
N ALA A 90 0.14 -1.38 33.12
CA ALA A 90 -0.49 -2.43 33.90
C ALA A 90 0.51 -3.11 34.85
N ASN A 91 0.00 -3.47 36.02
CA ASN A 91 0.75 -4.16 37.05
C ASN A 91 0.48 -5.67 36.98
N VAL A 92 1.53 -6.45 36.68
CA VAL A 92 1.41 -7.85 36.26
C VAL A 92 2.42 -8.71 36.99
N TYR A 93 1.96 -9.87 37.49
CA TYR A 93 2.72 -10.72 38.41
C TYR A 93 2.75 -12.20 37.99
N GLU A 94 2.03 -12.56 36.92
CA GLU A 94 1.73 -13.93 36.52
C GLU A 94 2.98 -14.76 36.20
N GLY A 95 4.00 -14.09 35.66
CA GLY A 95 5.29 -14.68 35.32
C GLY A 95 6.32 -14.67 36.44
N LEU A 96 6.04 -14.02 37.58
CA LEU A 96 7.00 -13.92 38.68
C LEU A 96 7.02 -15.20 39.53
N THR A 97 8.20 -15.56 39.98
CA THR A 97 8.37 -16.63 40.97
C THR A 97 7.88 -16.19 42.36
N GLU A 98 7.64 -17.16 43.25
CA GLU A 98 7.24 -16.87 44.64
C GLU A 98 8.32 -16.05 45.38
N SER A 99 9.61 -16.25 45.09
CA SER A 99 10.70 -15.47 45.68
C SER A 99 10.75 -14.04 45.15
N GLU A 100 10.54 -13.84 43.85
CA GLU A 100 10.45 -12.49 43.27
C GLU A 100 9.26 -11.72 43.83
N TYR A 101 8.08 -12.33 43.88
CA TYR A 101 6.91 -11.70 44.47
C TYR A 101 7.16 -11.31 45.93
N LYS A 102 7.74 -12.22 46.71
CA LYS A 102 8.13 -11.95 48.10
C LYS A 102 9.14 -10.79 48.19
N ALA A 103 10.07 -10.67 47.25
CA ALA A 103 10.99 -9.54 47.20
C ALA A 103 10.26 -8.22 46.91
N LEU A 104 9.19 -8.23 46.11
CA LEU A 104 8.33 -7.05 45.90
C LEU A 104 7.57 -6.67 47.19
N GLU A 105 7.06 -7.65 47.92
CA GLU A 105 6.36 -7.45 49.19
C GLU A 105 7.28 -6.95 50.30
N GLU A 106 8.47 -7.54 50.44
CA GLU A 106 9.48 -7.13 51.43
C GLU A 106 10.13 -5.78 51.07
N GLY A 107 10.16 -5.44 49.79
CA GLY A 107 10.70 -4.19 49.27
C GLY A 107 12.17 -3.98 49.61
N ASP A 108 12.51 -2.79 50.10
CA ASP A 108 13.86 -2.46 50.57
C ASP A 108 14.06 -2.68 52.08
N GLY A 109 13.02 -3.16 52.77
CA GLY A 109 12.95 -3.33 54.22
C GLY A 109 12.35 -2.14 54.99
N GLU A 110 12.07 -1.01 54.32
CA GLU A 110 11.30 0.12 54.86
C GLU A 110 9.88 0.19 54.28
N GLU A 111 9.73 0.00 52.97
CA GLU A 111 8.45 0.02 52.25
C GLU A 111 8.41 -1.05 51.14
N SER A 112 7.23 -1.59 50.83
CA SER A 112 7.05 -2.54 49.72
C SER A 112 7.13 -1.86 48.35
N TYR A 113 7.41 -2.64 47.31
CA TYR A 113 7.31 -2.18 45.92
C TYR A 113 5.91 -2.36 45.33
N LEU A 114 4.90 -2.76 46.12
CA LEU A 114 3.55 -3.06 45.65
C LEU A 114 2.80 -1.81 45.14
N PHE A 115 1.70 -2.01 44.41
CA PHE A 115 0.85 -0.94 43.92
C PHE A 115 0.43 0.00 45.05
N GLY A 116 0.32 1.30 44.76
CA GLY A 116 0.02 2.34 45.75
C GLY A 116 1.20 2.73 46.66
N SER A 117 2.36 2.08 46.57
CA SER A 117 3.56 2.50 47.31
C SER A 117 4.26 3.69 46.66
N SER A 118 5.16 4.34 47.40
CA SER A 118 5.96 5.46 46.87
C SER A 118 6.82 5.06 45.65
N TYR A 119 7.22 3.80 45.57
CA TYR A 119 7.96 3.23 44.43
C TYR A 119 7.08 3.05 43.19
N TRP A 120 5.83 2.62 43.36
CA TRP A 120 4.87 2.58 42.24
C TRP A 120 4.60 3.98 41.71
N THR A 121 4.39 4.94 42.61
CA THR A 121 4.16 6.35 42.28
C THR A 121 5.35 6.98 41.52
N GLU A 122 6.59 6.71 41.93
CA GLU A 122 7.78 7.14 41.16
C GLU A 122 7.87 6.47 39.79
N THR A 123 7.54 5.17 39.71
CA THR A 123 7.54 4.42 38.45
C THR A 123 6.53 5.01 37.45
N LEU A 124 5.28 5.24 37.89
CA LEU A 124 4.26 5.93 37.10
C LEU A 124 4.73 7.32 36.66
N ARG A 125 5.32 8.10 37.56
CA ARG A 125 5.85 9.43 37.25
C ARG A 125 6.92 9.37 36.16
N GLN A 126 7.81 8.39 36.18
CA GLN A 126 8.83 8.21 35.15
C GLN A 126 8.20 7.82 33.80
N VAL A 127 7.20 6.93 33.77
CA VAL A 127 6.47 6.59 32.55
C VAL A 127 5.81 7.83 31.94
N LEU A 128 5.09 8.61 32.75
CA LEU A 128 4.43 9.84 32.30
C LEU A 128 5.43 10.90 31.78
N LYS A 129 6.59 11.07 32.45
CA LYS A 129 7.67 11.95 31.98
C LYS A 129 8.24 11.51 30.65
N SER A 130 8.42 10.20 30.47
CA SER A 130 8.92 9.61 29.23
C SER A 130 7.89 9.78 28.11
N ALA A 131 6.61 9.50 28.39
CA ALA A 131 5.51 9.70 27.44
C ALA A 131 5.45 11.16 26.95
N LYS A 132 5.53 12.13 27.86
CA LYS A 132 5.64 13.56 27.53
C LYS A 132 6.86 13.88 26.65
N THR A 133 7.99 13.23 26.91
CA THR A 133 9.22 13.44 26.14
C THR A 133 9.09 12.95 24.70
N TYR A 134 8.42 11.82 24.51
CA TYR A 134 8.28 11.16 23.20
C TYR A 134 6.95 11.44 22.48
N GLY A 135 6.07 12.25 23.09
CA GLY A 135 4.78 12.60 22.50
C GLY A 135 3.78 11.43 22.49
N MET A 136 3.85 10.59 23.52
CA MET A 136 2.95 9.46 23.73
C MET A 136 1.90 9.79 24.79
N THR A 137 0.81 9.02 24.80
CA THR A 137 -0.17 8.99 25.88
C THR A 137 -0.02 7.77 26.77
N VAL A 138 -0.54 7.86 28.00
CA VAL A 138 -0.53 6.78 28.99
C VAL A 138 -1.95 6.47 29.40
N ASP A 139 -2.38 5.24 29.09
CA ASP A 139 -3.56 4.63 29.68
C ASP A 139 -3.17 3.95 31.00
N ILE A 140 -4.09 3.88 31.97
CA ILE A 140 -3.82 3.33 33.32
C ILE A 140 -4.86 2.28 33.65
N THR A 141 -4.41 1.05 33.91
CA THR A 141 -5.27 -0.04 34.37
C THR A 141 -5.86 0.27 35.76
N MET A 142 -7.13 -0.05 35.96
CA MET A 142 -7.83 0.17 37.22
C MET A 142 -7.39 -0.83 38.30
N GLY A 143 -6.83 -0.29 39.39
CA GLY A 143 -6.47 -1.04 40.58
C GLY A 143 -5.11 -1.74 40.50
N PRO A 144 -4.75 -2.51 41.55
CA PRO A 144 -3.48 -3.21 41.61
C PRO A 144 -3.35 -4.34 40.59
N HIS A 145 -4.48 -4.84 40.06
CA HIS A 145 -4.59 -5.89 39.05
C HIS A 145 -6.06 -5.94 38.56
N TRP A 146 -6.42 -6.86 37.67
CA TRP A 146 -7.80 -7.08 37.23
C TRP A 146 -8.39 -8.39 37.81
N PRO A 147 -9.68 -8.41 38.20
CA PRO A 147 -10.57 -7.25 38.35
C PRO A 147 -10.09 -6.33 39.47
N ALA A 148 -10.43 -5.03 39.44
CA ALA A 148 -9.97 -4.07 40.43
C ALA A 148 -10.28 -4.52 41.88
N ALA A 149 -9.34 -4.28 42.81
CA ALA A 149 -9.48 -4.62 44.22
C ALA A 149 -8.86 -3.57 45.13
N SER A 150 -9.27 -3.59 46.40
CA SER A 150 -8.71 -2.79 47.48
C SER A 150 -8.38 -3.67 48.69
N ASP A 151 -7.23 -3.44 49.30
CA ASP A 151 -6.78 -4.04 50.57
C ASP A 151 -7.12 -3.19 51.80
N GLU A 152 -7.77 -2.04 51.59
CA GLU A 152 -8.18 -1.11 52.67
C GLU A 152 -9.63 -1.27 53.11
N ILE A 153 -10.41 -2.07 52.38
CA ILE A 153 -11.80 -2.42 52.73
C ILE A 153 -11.88 -3.78 53.41
N ASP A 154 -12.85 -3.93 54.30
CA ASP A 154 -13.17 -5.22 54.89
C ASP A 154 -14.21 -5.98 54.05
N ILE A 155 -14.31 -7.29 54.28
CA ILE A 155 -15.24 -8.19 53.57
C ILE A 155 -16.72 -7.82 53.78
N GLU A 156 -17.06 -7.02 54.79
CA GLU A 156 -18.42 -6.57 55.07
C GLU A 156 -18.80 -5.30 54.30
N SER A 157 -17.83 -4.61 53.68
CA SER A 157 -18.04 -3.38 52.93
C SER A 157 -19.03 -3.57 51.76
N ASP A 158 -19.82 -2.54 51.48
CA ASP A 158 -20.71 -2.46 50.31
C ASP A 158 -19.92 -2.34 48.99
N ALA A 159 -18.66 -1.92 49.06
CA ALA A 159 -17.76 -1.84 47.91
C ALA A 159 -17.23 -3.22 47.47
N VAL A 160 -17.42 -4.27 48.27
CA VAL A 160 -16.96 -5.64 47.95
C VAL A 160 -18.00 -6.36 47.11
N MET A 161 -17.55 -7.04 46.05
CA MET A 161 -18.39 -7.87 45.18
C MET A 161 -19.28 -8.85 45.98
N LYS A 162 -20.60 -8.80 45.74
CA LYS A 162 -21.59 -9.63 46.43
C LYS A 162 -22.10 -10.78 45.58
N GLU A 163 -22.62 -11.81 46.24
CA GLU A 163 -23.35 -12.90 45.63
C GLU A 163 -24.64 -13.22 46.39
N ALA A 164 -25.65 -13.69 45.67
CA ALA A 164 -26.84 -14.29 46.28
C ALA A 164 -26.64 -15.80 46.41
N VAL A 165 -26.94 -16.35 47.58
CA VAL A 165 -26.84 -17.78 47.89
C VAL A 165 -28.13 -18.26 48.52
N TYR A 166 -28.38 -19.57 48.49
CA TYR A 166 -29.62 -20.11 49.04
C TYR A 166 -29.43 -21.43 49.78
N ALA A 167 -30.29 -21.67 50.76
CA ALA A 167 -30.47 -22.97 51.42
C ALA A 167 -31.80 -23.59 51.00
N ALA A 168 -31.85 -24.91 50.88
CA ALA A 168 -33.05 -25.64 50.46
C ALA A 168 -33.45 -26.70 51.49
N ASN A 169 -34.70 -26.64 51.97
CA ASN A 169 -35.23 -27.50 53.01
C ASN A 169 -36.48 -28.24 52.51
N GLU A 170 -36.36 -29.51 52.17
CA GLU A 170 -37.51 -30.34 51.76
C GLU A 170 -38.36 -30.76 52.97
N LEU A 171 -39.68 -30.68 52.83
CA LEU A 171 -40.67 -30.97 53.87
C LEU A 171 -41.65 -32.05 53.39
N SER A 172 -41.94 -33.01 54.28
CA SER A 172 -43.04 -33.97 54.10
C SER A 172 -44.34 -33.41 54.67
N ALA A 173 -45.48 -34.02 54.32
CA ALA A 173 -46.79 -33.59 54.83
C ALA A 173 -46.82 -33.54 56.37
N GLY A 174 -47.18 -32.37 56.91
CA GLY A 174 -47.26 -32.10 58.34
C GLY A 174 -45.96 -31.68 59.01
N ASP A 175 -44.82 -31.67 58.30
CA ASP A 175 -43.57 -31.11 58.81
C ASP A 175 -43.69 -29.60 59.02
N ARG A 176 -43.06 -29.09 60.08
CA ARG A 176 -43.06 -27.67 60.43
C ARG A 176 -41.69 -27.05 60.18
N TYR A 177 -41.67 -25.93 59.48
CA TYR A 177 -40.50 -25.07 59.33
C TYR A 177 -40.63 -23.88 60.29
N THR A 178 -39.68 -23.77 61.23
CA THR A 178 -39.78 -22.78 62.33
C THR A 178 -38.58 -21.86 62.48
N GLN A 179 -37.45 -22.17 61.88
CA GLN A 179 -36.20 -21.39 62.01
C GLN A 179 -35.34 -21.58 60.76
N LEU A 180 -34.49 -20.59 60.47
CA LEU A 180 -33.51 -20.64 59.39
C LEU A 180 -32.50 -21.78 59.62
N THR A 181 -32.12 -22.48 58.55
CA THR A 181 -31.12 -23.55 58.60
C THR A 181 -29.74 -23.07 58.18
N ARG A 182 -29.64 -22.13 57.23
CA ARG A 182 -28.38 -21.64 56.66
C ARG A 182 -27.47 -22.75 56.11
N ASP A 183 -28.06 -23.85 55.66
CA ASP A 183 -27.35 -24.93 54.98
C ASP A 183 -27.26 -24.61 53.49
N TYR A 184 -26.33 -23.72 53.15
CA TYR A 184 -26.22 -23.18 51.79
C TYR A 184 -25.85 -24.27 50.79
N VAL A 185 -26.53 -24.25 49.64
CA VAL A 185 -26.28 -25.18 48.54
C VAL A 185 -24.87 -24.98 47.95
N ALA A 186 -24.46 -23.73 47.78
CA ALA A 186 -23.15 -23.34 47.28
C ALA A 186 -22.82 -21.92 47.75
N ILE A 187 -21.55 -21.70 48.12
CA ILE A 187 -20.96 -20.37 48.34
C ILE A 187 -19.64 -20.31 47.59
N THR A 188 -19.19 -19.14 47.16
CA THR A 188 -17.94 -19.01 46.40
C THR A 188 -16.72 -19.20 47.30
N LYS A 189 -16.54 -18.34 48.32
CA LYS A 189 -15.40 -18.44 49.25
C LYS A 189 -15.75 -18.09 50.71
N SER A 190 -16.78 -17.28 50.97
CA SER A 190 -17.03 -16.70 52.29
C SER A 190 -18.49 -16.84 52.76
N ASP A 191 -18.67 -16.98 54.07
CA ASP A 191 -19.93 -16.90 54.78
C ASP A 191 -20.07 -15.59 55.59
N ALA A 192 -19.35 -14.55 55.17
CA ALA A 192 -19.37 -13.20 55.73
C ALA A 192 -20.41 -12.30 55.04
N SER A 193 -20.79 -11.17 55.67
CA SER A 193 -21.80 -10.22 55.15
C SER A 193 -23.15 -10.86 54.81
N VAL A 194 -23.66 -11.68 55.73
CA VAL A 194 -24.88 -12.47 55.52
C VAL A 194 -26.14 -11.66 55.83
N ASN A 195 -26.84 -11.27 54.78
CA ASN A 195 -28.14 -10.61 54.87
C ASN A 195 -29.24 -11.54 54.33
N LEU A 196 -30.27 -11.84 55.12
CA LEU A 196 -31.42 -12.61 54.63
C LEU A 196 -32.27 -11.72 53.69
N LEU A 197 -32.42 -12.16 52.44
CA LEU A 197 -33.23 -11.49 51.44
C LEU A 197 -34.69 -11.96 51.46
N GLY A 198 -34.93 -13.26 51.65
CA GLY A 198 -36.29 -13.79 51.76
C GLY A 198 -36.37 -15.29 52.03
N VAL A 199 -37.53 -15.74 52.50
CA VAL A 199 -37.84 -17.16 52.73
C VAL A 199 -39.11 -17.53 51.98
N TYR A 200 -39.08 -18.61 51.21
CA TYR A 200 -40.14 -19.00 50.29
C TYR A 200 -40.50 -20.46 50.47
N ALA A 201 -41.79 -20.77 50.60
CA ALA A 201 -42.27 -22.14 50.59
C ALA A 201 -43.12 -22.38 49.34
N ALA A 202 -42.88 -23.49 48.63
CA ALA A 202 -43.68 -23.88 47.48
C ALA A 202 -43.82 -25.39 47.38
N LYS A 203 -44.92 -25.86 46.78
CA LYS A 203 -45.08 -27.25 46.39
C LYS A 203 -44.33 -27.49 45.08
N TYR A 204 -43.59 -28.58 44.99
CA TYR A 204 -42.92 -29.00 43.76
C TYR A 204 -43.53 -30.27 43.16
N GLU A 205 -43.55 -30.33 41.83
CA GLU A 205 -44.05 -31.47 41.06
C GLU A 205 -42.92 -32.44 40.69
N SER A 206 -41.73 -31.90 40.44
CA SER A 206 -40.53 -32.69 40.10
C SER A 206 -39.26 -31.95 40.48
N THR A 207 -38.13 -32.67 40.48
CA THR A 207 -36.81 -32.12 40.72
C THR A 207 -35.83 -32.53 39.62
N LYS A 208 -34.81 -31.70 39.40
CA LYS A 208 -33.68 -31.98 38.51
C LYS A 208 -32.37 -31.73 39.26
N GLU A 209 -31.48 -32.72 39.26
CA GLU A 209 -30.14 -32.58 39.85
C GLU A 209 -29.21 -31.88 38.85
N PHE A 210 -28.52 -30.85 39.33
CA PHE A 210 -27.43 -30.18 38.64
C PHE A 210 -26.12 -30.40 39.39
N SER A 211 -25.02 -30.27 38.67
CA SER A 211 -23.70 -30.29 39.26
C SER A 211 -22.75 -29.35 38.54
N LYS A 212 -21.96 -28.57 39.29
CA LYS A 212 -20.89 -27.73 38.77
C LYS A 212 -19.58 -28.16 39.40
N THR A 213 -18.59 -28.41 38.56
CA THR A 213 -17.23 -28.70 39.00
C THR A 213 -16.41 -27.43 38.89
N SER A 214 -15.90 -26.93 40.01
CA SER A 214 -15.05 -25.74 40.08
C SER A 214 -13.62 -26.11 40.48
N GLY A 215 -12.61 -25.48 39.88
CA GLY A 215 -11.18 -25.79 40.10
C GLY A 215 -10.57 -26.69 39.03
N TYR A 216 -9.23 -26.82 39.02
CA TYR A 216 -8.47 -27.57 38.02
C TYR A 216 -7.69 -28.72 38.64
N GLY A 217 -7.59 -29.84 37.93
CA GLY A 217 -6.85 -31.03 38.39
C GLY A 217 -7.40 -31.62 39.69
N ASP A 218 -6.51 -31.99 40.61
CA ASP A 218 -6.85 -32.64 41.89
C ASP A 218 -7.59 -31.72 42.88
N SER A 219 -7.69 -30.42 42.60
CA SER A 219 -8.41 -29.42 43.41
C SER A 219 -9.88 -29.24 43.00
N ALA A 220 -10.34 -29.96 41.98
CA ALA A 220 -11.70 -29.81 41.45
C ALA A 220 -12.77 -30.26 42.46
N VAL A 221 -13.69 -29.37 42.81
CA VAL A 221 -14.82 -29.64 43.71
C VAL A 221 -16.11 -29.67 42.89
N THR A 222 -16.84 -30.78 42.95
CA THR A 222 -18.17 -30.89 42.33
C THR A 222 -19.25 -30.58 43.36
N THR A 223 -19.89 -29.43 43.21
CA THR A 223 -21.09 -29.06 43.97
C THR A 223 -22.32 -29.63 43.26
N LYS A 224 -23.27 -30.19 44.02
CA LYS A 224 -24.52 -30.74 43.51
C LYS A 224 -25.71 -30.07 44.17
N TRP A 225 -26.76 -29.83 43.40
CA TRP A 225 -27.98 -29.24 43.92
C TRP A 225 -29.22 -29.70 43.16
N LEU A 226 -30.37 -29.49 43.77
CA LEU A 226 -31.67 -29.74 43.17
C LEU A 226 -32.30 -28.42 42.72
N GLN A 227 -32.78 -28.42 41.49
CA GLN A 227 -33.79 -27.50 41.00
C GLN A 227 -35.17 -28.11 41.23
N TYR A 228 -36.13 -27.28 41.66
CA TYR A 228 -37.49 -27.67 41.98
C TYR A 228 -38.46 -27.05 40.97
N ALA A 229 -39.19 -27.89 40.25
CA ALA A 229 -40.28 -27.45 39.38
C ALA A 229 -41.54 -27.23 40.24
N VAL A 230 -41.84 -25.98 40.57
CA VAL A 230 -42.88 -25.58 41.53
C VAL A 230 -44.24 -25.29 40.88
N ASP A 231 -45.30 -25.52 41.65
CA ASP A 231 -46.62 -24.94 41.39
C ASP A 231 -46.62 -23.50 41.91
N ASP A 232 -46.47 -22.54 40.99
CA ASP A 232 -46.37 -21.10 41.26
C ASP A 232 -47.54 -20.59 42.12
N SER A 233 -48.73 -21.18 42.00
CA SER A 233 -49.91 -20.78 42.79
C SER A 233 -49.82 -21.14 44.29
N THR A 234 -48.88 -22.01 44.64
CA THR A 234 -48.62 -22.44 46.03
C THR A 234 -47.44 -21.72 46.67
N MET A 235 -46.68 -20.95 45.89
CA MET A 235 -45.52 -20.22 46.40
C MET A 235 -45.99 -19.13 47.38
N VAL A 236 -45.40 -19.13 48.56
CA VAL A 236 -45.65 -18.11 49.58
C VAL A 236 -44.32 -17.59 50.13
N LYS A 237 -44.18 -16.27 50.18
CA LYS A 237 -43.13 -15.61 50.96
C LYS A 237 -43.50 -15.72 52.44
N LEU A 238 -42.59 -16.27 53.23
CA LEU A 238 -42.75 -16.44 54.67
C LEU A 238 -42.18 -15.23 55.39
N GLU A 239 -42.94 -14.72 56.35
CA GLU A 239 -42.52 -13.63 57.23
C GLU A 239 -42.17 -14.19 58.61
N ALA A 240 -41.12 -13.64 59.21
CA ALA A 240 -40.76 -13.99 60.58
C ALA A 240 -41.71 -13.32 61.58
N ASP A 241 -41.94 -13.98 62.72
CA ASP A 241 -42.59 -13.37 63.87
C ASP A 241 -41.69 -12.32 64.56
N GLU A 242 -42.22 -11.65 65.58
CA GLU A 242 -41.47 -10.63 66.36
C GLU A 242 -40.17 -11.15 67.00
N ASN A 243 -39.97 -12.48 67.06
CA ASN A 243 -38.80 -13.13 67.62
C ASN A 243 -37.87 -13.73 66.54
N GLY A 244 -38.16 -13.52 65.25
CA GLY A 244 -37.38 -14.07 64.15
C GLY A 244 -37.69 -15.53 63.79
N ASN A 245 -38.79 -16.12 64.30
CA ASN A 245 -39.20 -17.49 63.99
C ASN A 245 -40.22 -17.53 62.85
N TYR A 246 -40.26 -18.64 62.13
CA TYR A 246 -41.23 -18.91 61.08
C TYR A 246 -42.32 -19.86 61.59
N ASP A 247 -43.49 -19.87 60.96
CA ASP A 247 -44.55 -20.86 61.25
C ASP A 247 -45.19 -21.34 59.96
N PHE A 248 -44.46 -22.18 59.23
CA PHE A 248 -44.98 -22.87 58.05
C PHE A 248 -45.14 -24.36 58.35
N THR A 249 -46.30 -24.93 58.00
CA THR A 249 -46.54 -26.37 58.06
C THR A 249 -46.87 -26.87 56.67
N ALA A 250 -46.09 -27.81 56.15
CA ALA A 250 -46.33 -28.38 54.83
C ALA A 250 -47.71 -29.07 54.80
N PRO A 251 -48.66 -28.60 53.97
CA PRO A 251 -50.01 -29.16 53.95
C PRO A 251 -50.07 -30.56 53.31
N GLU A 252 -49.12 -30.86 52.42
CA GLU A 252 -48.98 -32.11 51.66
C GLU A 252 -47.50 -32.46 51.50
N ASP A 253 -47.19 -33.62 50.88
CA ASP A 253 -45.81 -33.98 50.52
C ASP A 253 -45.29 -33.09 49.37
N ASN A 254 -43.96 -33.12 49.16
CA ASN A 254 -43.24 -32.39 48.13
C ASN A 254 -43.32 -30.87 48.30
N TYR A 255 -43.13 -30.37 49.53
CA TYR A 255 -42.88 -28.95 49.77
C TYR A 255 -41.39 -28.71 49.94
N VAL A 256 -40.92 -27.54 49.50
CA VAL A 256 -39.56 -27.07 49.75
C VAL A 256 -39.62 -25.66 50.29
N VAL A 257 -38.78 -25.37 51.29
CA VAL A 257 -38.53 -24.01 51.79
C VAL A 257 -37.14 -23.57 51.33
N ILE A 258 -37.08 -22.49 50.55
CA ILE A 258 -35.86 -21.83 50.12
C ILE A 258 -35.61 -20.61 50.98
N GLU A 259 -34.42 -20.50 51.52
CA GLU A 259 -33.92 -19.31 52.20
C GLU A 259 -32.90 -18.64 51.28
N VAL A 260 -33.08 -17.38 50.92
CA VAL A 260 -32.17 -16.63 50.03
C VAL A 260 -31.44 -15.57 50.84
N TYR A 261 -30.12 -15.50 50.67
CA TYR A 261 -29.23 -14.58 51.37
C TYR A 261 -28.32 -13.84 50.39
N GLU A 262 -27.98 -12.61 50.72
CA GLU A 262 -26.85 -11.88 50.18
C GLU A 262 -25.61 -12.20 51.02
N HIS A 263 -24.50 -12.46 50.36
CA HIS A 263 -23.18 -12.74 50.91
C HIS A 263 -22.13 -11.91 50.19
N SER A 264 -21.02 -11.63 50.86
CA SER A 264 -19.80 -11.24 50.13
C SER A 264 -19.22 -12.45 49.43
N THR A 265 -18.82 -12.29 48.16
CA THR A 265 -18.15 -13.38 47.41
C THR A 265 -16.88 -13.88 48.10
N GLY A 266 -16.22 -12.99 48.86
CA GLY A 266 -14.87 -13.22 49.37
C GLY A 266 -13.85 -13.34 48.24
N ALA A 267 -14.18 -12.84 47.04
CA ALA A 267 -13.26 -12.79 45.92
C ALA A 267 -12.12 -11.82 46.27
N THR A 268 -10.91 -12.29 46.04
CA THR A 268 -9.68 -11.56 46.31
C THR A 268 -8.77 -11.73 45.11
N ILE A 269 -7.98 -10.71 44.80
CA ILE A 269 -6.89 -10.87 43.84
C ILE A 269 -5.80 -11.67 44.53
N LYS A 270 -5.53 -12.86 43.99
CA LYS A 270 -4.40 -13.68 44.42
C LYS A 270 -3.47 -13.86 43.24
N TYR A 271 -2.24 -13.39 43.40
CA TYR A 271 -1.24 -13.40 42.34
C TYR A 271 -1.06 -14.78 41.72
N SER A 272 -1.09 -14.76 40.39
CA SER A 272 -0.99 -15.85 39.42
C SER A 272 -2.08 -16.93 39.45
N THR A 273 -2.80 -17.00 38.33
CA THR A 273 -3.42 -18.19 37.72
C THR A 273 -3.40 -19.46 38.58
N TYR A 274 -4.59 -19.89 39.04
CA TYR A 274 -4.86 -21.19 39.67
C TYR A 274 -4.24 -21.47 41.05
N ASN A 275 -5.09 -21.43 42.09
CA ASN A 275 -4.97 -22.28 43.30
C ASN A 275 -3.62 -22.28 44.04
N ASN A 276 -3.25 -21.19 44.72
CA ASN A 276 -2.34 -21.31 45.85
C ASN A 276 -2.90 -20.60 47.09
N PRO A 277 -3.23 -21.26 48.22
CA PRO A 277 -3.82 -20.63 49.40
C PRO A 277 -2.83 -19.89 50.34
N ASP A 278 -1.52 -19.83 50.07
CA ASP A 278 -0.53 -19.51 51.14
C ASP A 278 0.25 -18.15 51.09
N THR A 279 -0.09 -17.17 50.24
CA THR A 279 0.44 -15.79 50.35
C THR A 279 -0.50 -14.86 51.14
N ASN A 280 0.05 -13.93 51.94
CA ASN A 280 -0.66 -13.11 52.96
C ASN A 280 -1.25 -11.78 52.45
N TYR A 281 -1.10 -11.42 51.17
CA TYR A 281 -1.71 -10.20 50.61
C TYR A 281 -3.16 -10.47 50.17
N THR A 282 -4.12 -9.67 50.64
CA THR A 282 -5.56 -9.88 50.40
C THR A 282 -6.25 -8.55 50.08
N GLY A 283 -6.33 -8.19 48.80
CA GLY A 283 -7.26 -7.17 48.32
C GLY A 283 -8.58 -7.79 47.92
N TYR A 284 -9.71 -7.26 48.39
CA TYR A 284 -11.05 -7.72 48.00
C TYR A 284 -11.47 -7.10 46.67
N CYS A 285 -12.00 -7.93 45.76
CA CYS A 285 -12.51 -7.46 44.47
C CYS A 285 -13.68 -6.48 44.68
N LEU A 286 -13.61 -5.36 43.96
CA LEU A 286 -14.61 -4.30 44.03
C LEU A 286 -15.89 -4.73 43.29
N ASP A 287 -17.05 -4.29 43.79
CA ASP A 287 -18.34 -4.51 43.15
C ASP A 287 -18.50 -3.58 41.93
N MET A 288 -18.41 -4.17 40.73
CA MET A 288 -18.54 -3.45 39.46
C MET A 288 -19.98 -3.05 39.13
N TYR A 289 -20.99 -3.50 39.88
CA TYR A 289 -22.39 -3.10 39.66
C TYR A 289 -22.85 -2.04 40.67
N ASN A 290 -21.95 -1.54 41.52
CA ASN A 290 -22.28 -0.60 42.58
C ASN A 290 -21.39 0.64 42.53
N GLU A 291 -21.99 1.80 42.78
CA GLU A 291 -21.23 3.05 42.91
C GLU A 291 -20.18 2.96 44.04
N ALA A 292 -20.46 2.22 45.12
CA ALA A 292 -19.52 2.05 46.22
C ALA A 292 -18.19 1.40 45.79
N GLY A 293 -18.22 0.46 44.85
CA GLY A 293 -17.02 -0.15 44.28
C GLY A 293 -16.20 0.86 43.48
N ALA A 294 -16.85 1.60 42.58
CA ALA A 294 -16.21 2.67 41.80
C ALA A 294 -15.57 3.75 42.69
N GLN A 295 -16.30 4.20 43.73
CA GLN A 295 -15.83 5.22 44.67
C GLN A 295 -14.63 4.75 45.50
N GLU A 296 -14.57 3.47 45.84
CA GLU A 296 -13.41 2.92 46.55
C GLU A 296 -12.16 2.89 45.67
N PHE A 297 -12.28 2.51 44.39
CA PHE A 297 -11.17 2.65 43.44
C PHE A 297 -10.70 4.10 43.34
N ILE A 298 -11.64 5.04 43.17
CA ILE A 298 -11.35 6.48 43.07
C ILE A 298 -10.59 6.95 44.31
N ARG A 299 -11.11 6.65 45.51
CA ARG A 299 -10.47 7.04 46.78
C ARG A 299 -9.06 6.47 46.87
N TYR A 300 -8.89 5.18 46.64
CA TYR A 300 -7.57 4.54 46.71
C TYR A 300 -6.58 5.18 45.73
N PHE A 301 -7.00 5.39 44.49
CA PHE A 301 -6.16 5.99 43.46
C PHE A 301 -5.75 7.43 43.83
N GLU A 302 -6.69 8.25 44.30
CA GLU A 302 -6.40 9.62 44.72
C GLU A 302 -5.51 9.71 45.97
N GLU A 303 -5.67 8.81 46.93
CA GLU A 303 -4.90 8.84 48.18
C GLU A 303 -3.49 8.25 48.06
N HIS A 304 -3.29 7.26 47.18
CA HIS A 304 -2.04 6.48 47.12
C HIS A 304 -1.24 6.64 45.83
N VAL A 305 -1.90 6.90 44.70
CA VAL A 305 -1.23 6.93 43.38
C VAL A 305 -1.00 8.37 42.89
N VAL A 306 -1.88 9.31 43.24
CA VAL A 306 -1.84 10.67 42.70
C VAL A 306 -1.19 11.66 43.67
N ASP A 307 -0.22 12.42 43.17
CA ASP A 307 0.30 13.63 43.79
C ASP A 307 0.18 14.83 42.83
N ASP A 308 0.58 16.04 43.27
CA ASP A 308 0.50 17.27 42.47
C ASP A 308 1.24 17.16 41.11
N GLU A 309 2.35 16.41 41.04
CA GLU A 309 3.14 16.25 39.82
C GLU A 309 2.51 15.23 38.87
N ILE A 310 2.06 14.09 39.40
CA ILE A 310 1.34 13.07 38.62
C ILE A 310 0.04 13.63 38.08
N GLU A 311 -0.73 14.37 38.89
CA GLU A 311 -1.94 15.04 38.41
C GLU A 311 -1.65 15.96 37.22
N ALA A 312 -0.60 16.78 37.33
CA ALA A 312 -0.23 17.70 36.25
C ALA A 312 0.19 16.94 34.98
N LEU A 313 0.88 15.81 35.13
CA LEU A 313 1.29 14.95 34.02
C LEU A 313 0.11 14.21 33.39
N LEU A 314 -0.80 13.63 34.18
CA LEU A 314 -2.02 12.96 33.69
C LEU A 314 -2.90 13.92 32.88
N LYS A 315 -3.01 15.19 33.31
CA LYS A 315 -3.70 16.22 32.54
C LYS A 315 -3.04 16.59 31.22
N GLU A 316 -1.76 16.27 31.04
CA GLU A 316 -0.99 16.62 29.85
C GLU A 316 -0.82 15.44 28.88
N VAL A 317 -0.65 14.22 29.40
CA VAL A 317 -0.35 13.01 28.61
C VAL A 317 -1.17 11.79 28.99
N GLY A 318 -2.11 11.92 29.94
CA GLY A 318 -3.05 10.84 30.25
C GLY A 318 -4.01 10.62 29.08
N GLY A 319 -4.22 9.35 28.72
CA GLY A 319 -5.22 8.92 27.76
C GLY A 319 -6.50 8.53 28.48
N ASN A 320 -6.58 7.26 28.88
CA ASN A 320 -7.77 6.64 29.46
C ASN A 320 -7.44 5.88 30.74
N PHE A 321 -8.38 5.85 31.68
CA PHE A 321 -8.43 4.74 32.62
C PHE A 321 -8.94 3.49 31.90
N PHE A 322 -8.39 2.33 32.25
CA PHE A 322 -8.68 1.06 31.58
C PHE A 322 -9.24 0.02 32.55
N GLU A 323 -10.42 -0.54 32.22
CA GLU A 323 -10.99 -1.72 32.88
C GLU A 323 -10.95 -2.93 31.94
N ASP A 324 -10.25 -3.97 32.39
CA ASP A 324 -10.12 -5.27 31.70
C ASP A 324 -11.41 -6.11 31.86
N ASN A 325 -11.44 -7.34 31.33
CA ASN A 325 -12.62 -8.20 31.39
C ASN A 325 -13.06 -8.53 32.83
N PHE A 326 -14.31 -8.99 32.93
CA PHE A 326 -14.98 -9.38 34.17
C PHE A 326 -14.40 -10.70 34.73
N SER A 327 -13.17 -10.67 35.23
CA SER A 327 -12.41 -11.83 35.74
C SER A 327 -12.71 -12.18 37.22
N TYR A 328 -13.98 -12.18 37.62
CA TYR A 328 -14.41 -12.58 38.96
C TYR A 328 -15.29 -13.85 38.96
N SER A 329 -15.43 -14.48 40.13
CA SER A 329 -16.32 -15.63 40.34
C SER A 329 -17.39 -15.31 41.38
N ALA A 330 -18.66 -15.57 41.04
CA ALA A 330 -19.79 -15.54 41.97
C ALA A 330 -20.72 -16.74 41.67
N GLN A 331 -21.46 -17.25 42.66
CA GLN A 331 -22.51 -18.24 42.43
C GLN A 331 -23.69 -17.61 41.70
N ASN A 332 -24.17 -16.47 42.21
CA ASN A 332 -25.16 -15.61 41.58
C ASN A 332 -24.71 -14.17 41.82
N ILE A 333 -24.42 -13.42 40.77
CA ILE A 333 -24.00 -12.01 40.91
C ILE A 333 -25.07 -11.25 41.70
N TRP A 334 -24.64 -10.46 42.68
CA TRP A 334 -25.54 -9.62 43.46
C TRP A 334 -24.89 -8.28 43.73
N THR A 335 -25.72 -7.26 43.93
CA THR A 335 -25.28 -5.98 44.46
C THR A 335 -26.42 -5.36 45.28
N SER A 336 -26.09 -4.53 46.26
CA SER A 336 -27.07 -4.00 47.22
C SER A 336 -28.14 -3.11 46.58
N THR A 337 -27.86 -2.51 45.41
CA THR A 337 -28.78 -1.64 44.66
C THR A 337 -29.61 -2.38 43.60
N LEU A 338 -29.38 -3.69 43.42
CA LEU A 338 -30.01 -4.47 42.37
C LEU A 338 -31.52 -4.58 42.53
N MET A 339 -31.99 -4.76 43.76
CA MET A 339 -33.41 -4.90 44.05
C MET A 339 -34.18 -3.60 43.75
N ASP A 340 -33.60 -2.45 44.10
CA ASP A 340 -34.21 -1.16 43.81
C ASP A 340 -34.26 -0.90 42.29
N THR A 341 -33.15 -1.18 41.60
CA THR A 341 -33.05 -1.07 40.13
C THR A 341 -34.04 -2.00 39.43
N PHE A 342 -34.16 -3.25 39.90
CA PHE A 342 -35.13 -4.21 39.38
C PHE A 342 -36.57 -3.72 39.56
N ASN A 343 -36.91 -3.24 40.75
CA ASN A 343 -38.27 -2.79 41.03
C ASN A 343 -38.65 -1.58 40.18
N GLU A 344 -37.69 -0.68 39.93
CA GLU A 344 -37.87 0.49 39.06
C GLU A 344 -38.04 0.07 37.59
N ASN A 345 -37.17 -0.79 37.08
CA ASN A 345 -37.18 -1.22 35.67
C ASN A 345 -38.40 -2.10 35.34
N SER A 346 -38.71 -3.06 36.20
CA SER A 346 -39.73 -4.09 35.93
C SER A 346 -41.16 -3.67 36.34
N GLY A 347 -41.28 -2.71 37.27
CA GLY A 347 -42.56 -2.22 37.78
C GLY A 347 -43.27 -3.16 38.78
N TYR A 348 -42.57 -4.16 39.34
CA TYR A 348 -43.06 -5.03 40.40
C TYR A 348 -41.95 -5.37 41.41
N ASP A 349 -42.31 -5.93 42.58
CA ASP A 349 -41.35 -6.23 43.64
C ASP A 349 -40.56 -7.52 43.34
N MET A 350 -39.23 -7.41 43.26
CA MET A 350 -38.30 -8.52 43.10
C MET A 350 -38.52 -9.61 44.15
N LEU A 351 -38.89 -9.24 45.37
CA LEU A 351 -39.13 -10.20 46.45
C LEU A 351 -40.34 -11.09 46.19
N ASP A 352 -41.23 -10.75 45.25
CA ASP A 352 -42.33 -11.63 44.87
C ASP A 352 -41.86 -12.75 43.91
N VAL A 353 -40.65 -12.63 43.35
CA VAL A 353 -40.11 -13.55 42.33
C VAL A 353 -38.66 -14.01 42.59
N LEU A 354 -38.04 -13.60 43.70
CA LEU A 354 -36.61 -13.77 43.98
C LEU A 354 -36.08 -15.22 43.74
N PRO A 355 -36.79 -16.31 44.10
CA PRO A 355 -36.29 -17.66 43.81
C PRO A 355 -36.09 -17.96 42.32
N TYR A 356 -36.78 -17.23 41.42
CA TYR A 356 -36.69 -17.39 39.97
C TYR A 356 -35.53 -16.61 39.34
N THR A 357 -35.02 -15.57 40.01
CA THR A 357 -33.95 -14.69 39.49
C THR A 357 -32.55 -15.28 39.70
N LEU A 358 -32.41 -16.28 40.57
CA LEU A 358 -31.14 -16.96 40.85
C LEU A 358 -30.75 -17.95 39.74
N GLY A 359 -29.51 -18.42 39.77
CA GLY A 359 -28.94 -19.38 38.83
C GLY A 359 -28.68 -18.81 37.44
N ILE A 360 -28.36 -17.51 37.34
CA ILE A 360 -27.85 -16.87 36.11
C ILE A 360 -26.31 -16.90 36.21
N PRO A 361 -25.58 -17.43 35.21
CA PRO A 361 -24.12 -17.52 35.26
C PRO A 361 -23.45 -16.14 35.43
N SER A 362 -22.31 -16.12 36.13
CA SER A 362 -21.56 -14.88 36.38
C SER A 362 -20.80 -14.36 35.16
N ASN A 363 -20.62 -15.18 34.13
CA ASN A 363 -19.99 -14.82 32.87
C ASN A 363 -21.03 -14.46 31.78
N GLY A 364 -22.28 -14.20 32.15
CA GLY A 364 -23.35 -13.86 31.21
C GLY A 364 -24.14 -15.06 30.69
N HIS A 365 -24.81 -14.86 29.56
CA HIS A 365 -25.72 -15.84 28.94
C HIS A 365 -25.00 -17.12 28.50
N SER A 366 -25.66 -18.28 28.61
CA SER A 366 -25.15 -19.51 27.99
C SER A 366 -25.11 -19.37 26.47
N SER A 367 -24.16 -20.05 25.81
CA SER A 367 -24.01 -20.06 24.34
C SER A 367 -25.15 -20.82 23.61
N GLU A 368 -26.17 -21.30 24.32
CA GLU A 368 -27.24 -22.13 23.74
C GLU A 368 -28.56 -21.35 23.61
N ARG A 369 -28.91 -20.95 22.37
CA ARG A 369 -30.25 -20.42 22.04
C ARG A 369 -31.29 -21.54 22.13
N ASN A 370 -32.45 -21.24 22.72
CA ASN A 370 -33.64 -22.09 22.62
C ASN A 370 -34.70 -21.47 21.68
N SER A 371 -35.85 -22.15 21.52
CA SER A 371 -36.99 -21.64 20.72
C SER A 371 -37.75 -20.46 21.36
N THR A 372 -37.26 -19.89 22.47
CA THR A 372 -37.79 -18.67 23.07
C THR A 372 -36.83 -17.48 22.99
N GLY A 373 -35.58 -17.68 22.54
CA GLY A 373 -34.50 -16.68 22.61
C GLY A 373 -33.95 -16.42 24.02
N ILE A 374 -34.32 -17.23 25.02
CA ILE A 374 -33.98 -17.01 26.44
C ILE A 374 -33.36 -18.30 27.02
N ASP A 375 -32.20 -18.16 27.68
CA ASP A 375 -31.38 -19.24 28.23
C ASP A 375 -32.16 -20.22 29.15
N LEU A 376 -32.03 -21.53 28.87
CA LEU A 376 -32.65 -22.63 29.62
C LEU A 376 -31.69 -23.43 30.50
N GLU A 377 -30.37 -23.14 30.51
CA GLU A 377 -29.48 -23.71 31.53
C GLU A 377 -29.66 -22.98 32.87
N SER A 378 -30.93 -22.88 33.27
CA SER A 378 -31.36 -22.44 34.57
C SER A 378 -30.85 -23.43 35.62
N SER A 379 -29.90 -22.96 36.41
CA SER A 379 -29.52 -23.60 37.68
C SER A 379 -30.32 -23.06 38.86
N ALA A 380 -31.41 -22.31 38.59
CA ALA A 380 -32.23 -21.67 39.60
C ALA A 380 -32.81 -22.71 40.57
N PRO A 381 -32.97 -22.35 41.86
CA PRO A 381 -33.62 -23.22 42.82
C PRO A 381 -35.05 -23.52 42.41
N PHE A 382 -35.81 -22.51 41.96
CA PHE A 382 -37.18 -22.69 41.47
C PHE A 382 -37.28 -22.47 39.96
N VAL A 383 -38.04 -23.35 39.31
CA VAL A 383 -38.61 -23.17 37.97
C VAL A 383 -40.10 -23.48 38.04
N ILE A 384 -40.89 -23.03 37.07
CA ILE A 384 -42.35 -23.24 37.11
C ILE A 384 -42.70 -24.53 36.36
N ALA A 385 -43.38 -25.48 37.01
CA ALA A 385 -43.63 -26.82 36.45
C ALA A 385 -44.52 -26.82 35.18
N ASN A 386 -45.46 -25.87 35.09
CA ASN A 386 -46.38 -25.69 33.96
C ASN A 386 -46.35 -24.23 33.48
N ASP A 387 -45.18 -23.74 33.07
CA ASP A 387 -44.99 -22.34 32.69
C ASP A 387 -45.52 -21.98 31.29
N THR A 388 -46.83 -22.11 31.08
CA THR A 388 -47.44 -21.85 29.77
C THR A 388 -47.38 -20.39 29.34
N GLU A 389 -47.11 -19.47 30.26
CA GLU A 389 -47.00 -18.02 30.01
C GLU A 389 -45.54 -17.53 30.01
N TYR A 390 -44.57 -18.43 30.18
CA TYR A 390 -43.14 -18.13 30.24
C TYR A 390 -42.76 -17.11 31.32
N LYS A 391 -43.50 -17.09 32.45
CA LYS A 391 -43.26 -16.18 33.58
C LYS A 391 -41.83 -16.28 34.09
N TYR A 392 -41.29 -17.51 34.18
CA TYR A 392 -39.93 -17.74 34.67
C TYR A 392 -38.88 -17.04 33.80
N ASN A 393 -38.99 -17.17 32.48
CA ASN A 393 -38.06 -16.56 31.53
C ASN A 393 -38.18 -15.03 31.51
N ARG A 394 -39.40 -14.50 31.63
CA ARG A 394 -39.67 -13.06 31.63
C ARG A 394 -39.06 -12.35 32.83
N VAL A 395 -39.22 -12.94 34.03
CA VAL A 395 -38.57 -12.46 35.26
C VAL A 395 -37.05 -12.37 35.11
N ARG A 396 -36.44 -13.30 34.36
CA ARG A 396 -34.99 -13.31 34.13
C ARG A 396 -34.56 -12.29 33.08
N GLY A 397 -35.39 -12.01 32.08
CA GLY A 397 -35.20 -10.87 31.19
C GLY A 397 -35.14 -9.56 31.99
N ASP A 398 -36.18 -9.30 32.80
CA ASP A 398 -36.23 -8.12 33.69
C ASP A 398 -34.98 -8.03 34.62
N MET A 399 -34.45 -9.19 35.07
CA MET A 399 -33.24 -9.26 35.89
C MET A 399 -31.95 -8.86 35.14
N ILE A 400 -31.80 -9.33 33.90
CA ILE A 400 -30.64 -9.04 33.05
C ILE A 400 -30.59 -7.55 32.71
N ASP A 401 -31.73 -6.97 32.32
CA ASP A 401 -31.85 -5.54 32.05
C ASP A 401 -31.48 -4.70 33.29
N SER A 402 -31.84 -5.20 34.48
CA SER A 402 -31.52 -4.55 35.75
C SER A 402 -30.03 -4.57 36.09
N TRP A 403 -29.32 -5.66 35.83
CA TRP A 403 -27.85 -5.68 35.99
C TRP A 403 -27.15 -4.76 35.01
N ALA A 404 -27.58 -4.74 33.74
CA ALA A 404 -27.04 -3.83 32.74
C ALA A 404 -27.21 -2.37 33.19
N GLY A 405 -28.38 -2.02 33.73
CA GLY A 405 -28.66 -0.72 34.32
C GLY A 405 -27.76 -0.38 35.51
N CYS A 406 -27.47 -1.33 36.39
CA CYS A 406 -26.53 -1.13 37.50
C CYS A 406 -25.11 -0.81 37.02
N TYR A 407 -24.54 -1.64 36.11
CA TYR A 407 -23.20 -1.43 35.59
C TYR A 407 -23.07 -0.07 34.87
N LEU A 408 -24.03 0.25 34.02
CA LEU A 408 -24.02 1.48 33.23
C LEU A 408 -24.16 2.74 34.11
N ASN A 409 -25.18 2.77 34.97
CA ASN A 409 -25.57 3.99 35.68
C ASN A 409 -24.78 4.22 36.97
N GLN A 410 -24.25 3.16 37.59
CA GLN A 410 -23.56 3.26 38.88
C GLN A 410 -22.04 3.16 38.75
N HIS A 411 -21.54 2.34 37.83
CA HIS A 411 -20.09 2.13 37.67
C HIS A 411 -19.51 2.94 36.52
N ILE A 412 -19.93 2.69 35.28
CA ILE A 412 -19.43 3.41 34.09
C ILE A 412 -19.59 4.92 34.28
N ALA A 413 -20.80 5.38 34.64
CA ALA A 413 -21.07 6.81 34.80
C ALA A 413 -20.19 7.47 35.87
N THR A 414 -19.93 6.79 37.00
CA THR A 414 -19.12 7.29 38.11
C THR A 414 -17.65 7.42 37.71
N ILE A 415 -17.09 6.39 37.08
CA ILE A 415 -15.68 6.39 36.63
C ILE A 415 -15.46 7.44 35.53
N MET A 416 -16.38 7.54 34.56
CA MET A 416 -16.30 8.53 33.49
C MET A 416 -16.37 9.97 34.01
N ASP A 417 -17.33 10.28 34.89
CA ASP A 417 -17.46 11.62 35.47
C ASP A 417 -16.20 12.02 36.23
N TRP A 418 -15.64 11.10 37.03
CA TRP A 418 -14.39 11.34 37.74
C TRP A 418 -13.22 11.54 36.79
N ALA A 419 -13.00 10.63 35.83
CA ALA A 419 -11.87 10.70 34.90
C ALA A 419 -11.87 12.00 34.09
N GLU A 420 -13.03 12.38 33.53
CA GLU A 420 -13.19 13.59 32.73
C GLU A 420 -13.00 14.85 33.59
N ASN A 421 -13.72 14.97 34.71
CA ASN A 421 -13.70 16.19 35.52
C ASN A 421 -12.38 16.39 36.28
N ARG A 422 -11.71 15.30 36.69
CA ARG A 422 -10.49 15.36 37.49
C ARG A 422 -9.24 15.55 36.64
N PHE A 423 -9.13 14.82 35.53
CA PHE A 423 -7.92 14.75 34.71
C PHE A 423 -8.13 15.13 33.24
N GLY A 424 -9.37 15.14 32.74
CA GLY A 424 -9.65 15.26 31.31
C GLY A 424 -9.34 13.97 30.54
N MET A 425 -9.32 12.83 31.23
CA MET A 425 -9.04 11.51 30.67
C MET A 425 -10.35 10.78 30.35
N GLY A 426 -10.27 9.81 29.44
CA GLY A 426 -11.39 8.94 29.08
C GLY A 426 -11.48 7.66 29.92
N PHE A 427 -12.49 6.84 29.60
CA PHE A 427 -12.65 5.48 30.11
C PHE A 427 -12.69 4.50 28.95
N ARG A 428 -11.66 3.64 28.86
CA ARG A 428 -11.57 2.51 27.93
C ARG A 428 -11.92 1.24 28.70
N THR A 429 -12.78 0.40 28.18
CA THR A 429 -13.17 -0.83 28.89
C THR A 429 -13.57 -1.95 27.94
N GLN A 430 -13.26 -3.17 28.35
CA GLN A 430 -13.76 -4.38 27.73
C GLN A 430 -15.25 -4.58 28.05
N THR A 431 -16.12 -4.00 27.22
CA THR A 431 -17.58 -3.94 27.43
C THR A 431 -18.29 -5.26 27.09
N TYR A 432 -17.78 -6.39 27.59
CA TYR A 432 -18.39 -7.72 27.45
C TYR A 432 -18.09 -8.59 28.67
N GLY A 433 -18.78 -9.73 28.78
CA GLY A 433 -18.78 -10.53 29.99
C GLY A 433 -19.76 -9.97 31.02
N GLY A 434 -19.93 -10.67 32.14
CA GLY A 434 -20.96 -10.33 33.12
C GLY A 434 -22.39 -10.34 32.56
N ASN A 435 -23.34 -9.74 33.28
CA ASN A 435 -24.71 -9.55 32.82
C ASN A 435 -24.92 -8.08 32.43
N ILE A 436 -24.39 -7.69 31.27
CA ILE A 436 -24.47 -6.33 30.72
C ILE A 436 -24.98 -6.36 29.27
N ASP A 437 -25.51 -5.23 28.79
CA ASP A 437 -25.72 -4.98 27.36
C ASP A 437 -24.43 -4.42 26.74
N THR A 438 -23.71 -5.25 25.99
CA THR A 438 -22.45 -4.93 25.32
C THR A 438 -22.59 -3.74 24.36
N GLY A 439 -23.68 -3.68 23.58
CA GLY A 439 -23.86 -2.64 22.59
C GLY A 439 -24.05 -1.26 23.24
N LEU A 440 -24.94 -1.16 24.23
CA LEU A 440 -25.18 0.10 24.94
C LEU A 440 -23.98 0.53 25.79
N CYS A 441 -23.28 -0.40 26.44
CA CYS A 441 -22.03 -0.10 27.12
C CYS A 441 -21.00 0.47 26.13
N ALA A 442 -20.83 -0.18 24.97
CA ALA A 442 -19.91 0.28 23.93
C ALA A 442 -20.31 1.63 23.30
N ALA A 443 -21.61 1.95 23.27
CA ALA A 443 -22.11 3.24 22.84
C ALA A 443 -21.83 4.36 23.85
N THR A 444 -21.57 4.02 25.12
CA THR A 444 -21.47 4.99 26.22
C THR A 444 -20.02 5.35 26.56
N VAL A 445 -19.14 4.36 26.64
CA VAL A 445 -17.74 4.55 27.08
C VAL A 445 -16.91 5.37 26.08
N THR A 446 -15.76 5.90 26.51
CA THR A 446 -14.90 6.72 25.62
C THR A 446 -14.28 5.88 24.51
N ILE A 447 -13.81 4.67 24.82
CA ILE A 447 -13.33 3.70 23.84
C ILE A 447 -13.80 2.30 24.26
N PRO A 448 -14.72 1.65 23.50
CA PRO A 448 -15.01 0.25 23.71
C PRO A 448 -13.83 -0.61 23.25
N GLU A 449 -13.59 -1.71 23.98
CA GLU A 449 -12.55 -2.68 23.67
C GLU A 449 -13.10 -4.11 23.60
N GLY A 450 -12.62 -4.90 22.64
CA GLY A 450 -12.73 -6.37 22.64
C GLY A 450 -11.36 -7.03 22.84
N GLU A 451 -11.26 -8.35 22.67
CA GLU A 451 -9.97 -9.04 22.78
C GLU A 451 -9.85 -10.23 21.80
N SER A 452 -8.61 -10.53 21.38
CA SER A 452 -8.32 -11.69 20.52
C SER A 452 -8.58 -13.04 21.20
N ILE A 453 -8.26 -13.21 22.50
CA ILE A 453 -8.44 -14.49 23.21
C ILE A 453 -9.91 -14.73 23.55
N GLY A 454 -10.52 -13.83 24.31
CA GLY A 454 -11.90 -13.91 24.75
C GLY A 454 -12.91 -14.06 23.61
N PHE A 455 -12.61 -13.52 22.42
CA PHE A 455 -13.45 -13.73 21.23
C PHE A 455 -12.94 -14.81 20.28
N SER A 456 -11.75 -15.39 20.51
CA SER A 456 -11.07 -16.29 19.57
C SER A 456 -10.97 -15.69 18.15
N ASP A 457 -10.69 -14.38 18.10
CA ASP A 457 -10.77 -13.52 16.91
C ASP A 457 -12.11 -13.63 16.15
N GLY A 458 -13.21 -13.91 16.84
CA GLY A 458 -14.56 -14.07 16.28
C GLY A 458 -15.14 -12.76 15.75
N PHE A 459 -15.87 -12.82 14.63
CA PHE A 459 -16.48 -11.65 14.00
C PHE A 459 -17.58 -11.03 14.88
N ASP A 460 -18.47 -11.87 15.42
CA ASP A 460 -19.74 -11.45 15.99
C ASP A 460 -19.58 -10.61 17.26
N GLY A 461 -18.65 -10.96 18.15
CA GLY A 461 -18.36 -10.16 19.35
C GLY A 461 -17.90 -8.74 19.02
N PHE A 462 -16.94 -8.61 18.10
CA PHE A 462 -16.48 -7.29 17.63
C PHE A 462 -17.57 -6.55 16.84
N SER A 463 -18.38 -7.26 16.07
CA SER A 463 -19.51 -6.70 15.32
C SER A 463 -20.54 -6.05 16.24
N MET A 464 -20.79 -6.64 17.41
CA MET A 464 -21.68 -6.10 18.44
C MET A 464 -21.12 -4.82 19.08
N LEU A 465 -19.83 -4.82 19.43
CA LEU A 465 -19.13 -3.63 19.93
C LEU A 465 -19.14 -2.51 18.87
N ALA A 466 -18.91 -2.86 17.61
CA ALA A 466 -18.91 -1.92 16.49
C ALA A 466 -20.29 -1.27 16.28
N ALA A 467 -21.38 -2.03 16.45
CA ALA A 467 -22.74 -1.50 16.42
C ALA A 467 -22.95 -0.44 17.51
N GLY A 468 -22.48 -0.74 18.72
CA GLY A 468 -22.53 0.18 19.87
C GLY A 468 -21.76 1.47 19.61
N ARG A 469 -20.49 1.35 19.23
CA ARG A 469 -19.64 2.50 18.84
C ARG A 469 -20.32 3.36 17.77
N ASP A 470 -20.77 2.76 16.67
CA ASP A 470 -21.32 3.51 15.53
C ASP A 470 -22.67 4.17 15.85
N MET A 471 -23.51 3.51 16.66
CA MET A 471 -24.77 4.08 17.11
C MET A 471 -24.60 5.18 18.15
N GLY A 472 -23.68 5.01 19.11
CA GLY A 472 -23.37 6.00 20.13
C GLY A 472 -22.72 7.25 19.55
N GLY A 473 -21.77 7.08 18.60
CA GLY A 473 -21.11 8.19 17.92
C GLY A 473 -20.19 9.05 18.80
N ASN A 474 -19.94 8.61 20.05
CA ASN A 474 -19.04 9.29 20.99
C ASN A 474 -17.57 9.20 20.57
N THR A 475 -17.21 8.12 19.89
CA THR A 475 -15.85 7.85 19.42
C THR A 475 -15.89 7.13 18.06
N PRO A 476 -14.94 7.40 17.15
CA PRO A 476 -14.75 6.58 15.96
C PRO A 476 -13.92 5.31 16.24
N ILE A 477 -13.42 5.13 17.47
CA ILE A 477 -12.46 4.09 17.81
C ILE A 477 -13.14 2.86 18.43
N LEU A 478 -12.81 1.68 17.93
CA LEU A 478 -13.04 0.39 18.59
C LEU A 478 -11.68 -0.30 18.71
N SER A 479 -11.22 -0.52 19.94
CA SER A 479 -9.95 -1.18 20.18
C SER A 479 -10.09 -2.69 20.37
N SER A 480 -8.98 -3.39 20.18
CA SER A 480 -8.82 -4.79 20.57
C SER A 480 -7.56 -4.95 21.40
N GLU A 481 -7.67 -5.59 22.56
CA GLU A 481 -6.53 -6.29 23.12
C GLU A 481 -6.10 -7.36 22.11
N PHE A 482 -4.95 -7.15 21.50
CA PHE A 482 -4.54 -7.86 20.29
C PHE A 482 -3.29 -8.70 20.54
N ALA A 483 -3.20 -9.83 19.83
CA ALA A 483 -2.04 -10.72 19.84
C ALA A 483 -1.80 -11.51 21.14
N ALA A 484 -2.74 -11.51 22.08
CA ALA A 484 -2.72 -12.40 23.24
C ALA A 484 -2.91 -13.87 22.80
N SER A 485 -2.04 -14.80 23.21
CA SER A 485 -2.20 -16.23 22.92
C SER A 485 -1.38 -17.12 23.85
N PHE A 486 -2.01 -18.15 24.41
CA PHE A 486 -1.35 -19.22 25.17
C PHE A 486 -1.14 -20.51 24.36
N SER A 487 -1.63 -20.55 23.11
CA SER A 487 -1.54 -21.72 22.24
C SER A 487 -0.54 -21.55 21.09
N GLN A 488 -0.28 -20.30 20.67
CA GLN A 488 0.61 -19.99 19.55
C GLN A 488 2.07 -19.80 20.01
N GLY A 489 2.74 -20.92 20.31
CA GLY A 489 4.20 -20.97 20.49
C GLY A 489 4.77 -20.32 21.76
N GLY A 490 3.95 -19.71 22.61
CA GLY A 490 4.40 -19.00 23.82
C GLY A 490 5.23 -17.76 23.51
N ALA A 491 6.15 -17.40 24.41
CA ALA A 491 6.93 -16.17 24.25
C ALA A 491 7.80 -16.24 22.98
N TYR A 492 7.75 -15.17 22.19
CA TYR A 492 8.35 -15.05 20.85
C TYR A 492 7.80 -16.05 19.81
N GLY A 493 6.75 -16.81 20.15
CA GLY A 493 6.27 -17.92 19.32
C GLY A 493 5.21 -17.58 18.29
N TYR A 494 4.62 -16.38 18.33
CA TYR A 494 3.56 -15.99 17.41
C TYR A 494 4.15 -15.30 16.16
N ALA A 495 4.04 -15.93 14.99
CA ALA A 495 4.57 -15.40 13.75
C ALA A 495 3.84 -14.13 13.27
N TRP A 496 4.59 -13.16 12.73
CA TRP A 496 4.03 -11.89 12.27
C TRP A 496 3.08 -12.01 11.08
N ASP A 497 3.27 -12.97 10.17
CA ASP A 497 2.32 -13.17 9.06
C ASP A 497 0.97 -13.67 9.57
N ASP A 498 0.94 -14.51 10.61
CA ASP A 498 -0.30 -14.90 11.28
C ASP A 498 -0.92 -13.77 12.11
N LEU A 499 -0.10 -12.90 12.73
CA LEU A 499 -0.59 -11.68 13.37
C LEU A 499 -1.23 -10.73 12.36
N MET A 500 -0.64 -10.53 11.18
CA MET A 500 -1.24 -9.70 10.13
C MET A 500 -2.61 -10.24 9.72
N LYS A 501 -2.74 -11.55 9.51
CA LYS A 501 -4.02 -12.20 9.20
C LYS A 501 -5.05 -12.01 10.32
N ALA A 502 -4.64 -12.16 11.58
CA ALA A 502 -5.51 -11.94 12.73
C ALA A 502 -5.98 -10.47 12.80
N ALA A 503 -5.08 -9.51 12.59
CA ALA A 503 -5.42 -8.09 12.53
C ALA A 503 -6.43 -7.80 11.40
N TYR A 504 -6.22 -8.36 10.20
CA TYR A 504 -7.14 -8.18 9.06
C TYR A 504 -8.53 -8.74 9.38
N LYS A 505 -8.59 -9.92 10.02
CA LYS A 505 -9.85 -10.48 10.49
C LYS A 505 -10.57 -9.57 11.49
N ASN A 506 -9.85 -9.03 12.48
CA ASN A 506 -10.40 -8.10 13.48
C ASN A 506 -10.92 -6.82 12.81
N TYR A 507 -10.17 -6.26 11.86
CA TYR A 507 -10.59 -5.10 11.08
C TYR A 507 -11.89 -5.36 10.33
N SER A 508 -12.08 -6.57 9.76
CA SER A 508 -13.30 -6.95 9.06
C SER A 508 -14.56 -6.94 9.95
N ALA A 509 -14.41 -7.02 11.26
CA ALA A 509 -15.50 -6.95 12.24
C ALA A 509 -15.72 -5.54 12.82
N GLY A 510 -14.92 -4.56 12.39
CA GLY A 510 -15.05 -3.16 12.79
C GLY A 510 -13.97 -2.65 13.75
N VAL A 511 -13.03 -3.49 14.20
CA VAL A 511 -11.87 -3.00 14.98
C VAL A 511 -11.07 -2.01 14.13
N ASN A 512 -10.55 -0.95 14.74
CA ASN A 512 -9.69 -0.01 14.04
C ASN A 512 -8.57 0.58 14.92
N ALA A 513 -8.34 0.03 16.11
CA ALA A 513 -7.18 0.30 16.95
C ALA A 513 -6.69 -0.99 17.64
N LEU A 514 -5.42 -1.35 17.45
CA LEU A 514 -4.83 -2.54 18.05
C LEU A 514 -4.02 -2.14 19.29
N VAL A 515 -4.31 -2.82 20.41
CA VAL A 515 -3.58 -2.70 21.67
C VAL A 515 -2.82 -4.00 21.89
N PHE A 516 -1.54 -4.05 21.55
CA PHE A 516 -0.73 -5.26 21.65
C PHE A 516 -0.64 -5.74 23.10
N HIS A 517 -0.96 -7.02 23.33
CA HIS A 517 -0.77 -7.75 24.58
C HIS A 517 0.56 -8.48 24.52
N GLY A 518 1.69 -7.96 24.99
CA GLY A 518 2.03 -6.67 25.55
C GLY A 518 3.56 -6.61 25.60
N TYR A 519 4.08 -5.50 26.09
CA TYR A 519 5.49 -5.26 26.27
C TYR A 519 5.82 -5.47 27.75
N SER A 520 6.62 -6.48 28.08
CA SER A 520 7.11 -6.66 29.45
C SER A 520 8.31 -5.76 29.68
N TYR A 521 8.32 -5.01 30.77
CA TYR A 521 9.52 -4.31 31.25
C TYR A 521 10.69 -5.29 31.39
N LEU A 522 11.89 -4.85 31.02
CA LEU A 522 13.05 -5.73 30.87
C LEU A 522 13.43 -6.49 32.15
N TYR A 523 13.29 -5.85 33.32
CA TYR A 523 13.82 -6.36 34.58
C TYR A 523 12.72 -6.78 35.58
N SER A 524 13.02 -7.80 36.37
CA SER A 524 12.34 -8.18 37.62
C SER A 524 13.41 -8.44 38.70
N PRO A 525 13.07 -8.75 39.96
CA PRO A 525 14.07 -9.01 41.00
C PRO A 525 15.09 -10.11 40.64
N GLU A 526 14.69 -11.10 39.83
CA GLU A 526 15.54 -12.23 39.44
C GLU A 526 15.63 -12.44 37.91
N SER A 527 15.22 -11.45 37.09
CA SER A 527 15.24 -11.59 35.62
C SER A 527 16.64 -11.86 35.07
N VAL A 528 16.73 -12.86 34.19
CA VAL A 528 17.92 -13.19 33.38
C VAL A 528 17.61 -13.05 31.90
N TRP A 529 18.61 -13.12 31.02
CA TRP A 529 18.40 -13.01 29.56
C TRP A 529 17.33 -14.00 29.07
N PRO A 530 16.40 -13.60 28.18
CA PRO A 530 16.28 -12.29 27.52
C PRO A 530 15.45 -11.25 28.31
N GLY A 531 15.27 -11.42 29.61
CA GLY A 531 14.56 -10.51 30.50
C GLY A 531 13.24 -11.06 31.01
N ASN A 532 12.49 -10.21 31.70
CA ASN A 532 11.22 -10.56 32.31
C ASN A 532 10.12 -10.81 31.25
N HIS A 533 9.22 -11.73 31.56
CA HIS A 533 8.03 -12.08 30.78
C HIS A 533 6.83 -12.06 31.73
N ALA A 534 5.96 -11.06 31.59
CA ALA A 534 4.92 -10.78 32.58
C ALA A 534 3.92 -11.94 32.79
N PHE A 535 3.72 -12.80 31.77
CA PHE A 535 2.87 -13.99 31.80
C PHE A 535 3.67 -15.30 31.70
N GLY A 536 4.95 -15.26 32.08
CA GLY A 536 5.89 -16.36 31.86
C GLY A 536 6.13 -16.63 30.37
N THR A 537 6.72 -17.78 30.05
CA THR A 537 7.08 -18.13 28.65
C THR A 537 5.96 -18.81 27.87
N ALA A 538 4.79 -19.01 28.48
CA ALA A 538 3.66 -19.71 27.87
C ALA A 538 2.73 -18.81 27.04
N CYS A 539 2.79 -17.49 27.25
CA CYS A 539 2.00 -16.51 26.49
C CYS A 539 2.86 -15.85 25.39
N SER A 540 2.23 -15.45 24.29
CA SER A 540 2.81 -14.60 23.24
C SER A 540 3.34 -13.27 23.77
N GLY A 541 4.20 -12.63 22.98
CA GLY A 541 5.02 -11.48 23.40
C GLY A 541 6.39 -11.92 23.90
N THR A 542 7.21 -11.05 24.48
CA THR A 542 7.07 -9.59 24.53
C THR A 542 7.38 -8.96 23.17
N TRP A 543 6.56 -8.01 22.73
CA TRP A 543 6.74 -7.33 21.43
C TRP A 543 7.81 -6.24 21.55
N SER A 544 9.10 -6.61 21.60
CA SER A 544 10.19 -5.65 21.84
C SER A 544 11.47 -5.92 21.03
N SER A 545 12.45 -5.01 21.12
CA SER A 545 13.78 -5.13 20.48
C SER A 545 14.64 -6.30 20.94
N ARG A 546 14.16 -7.04 21.94
CA ARG A 546 14.72 -8.34 22.34
C ARG A 546 14.61 -9.36 21.22
N ASP A 547 13.57 -9.24 20.39
CA ASP A 547 13.32 -10.12 19.26
C ASP A 547 14.04 -9.62 17.97
N PRO A 548 14.76 -10.47 17.22
CA PRO A 548 15.41 -10.07 15.97
C PRO A 548 14.45 -9.47 14.94
N GLN A 549 13.18 -9.86 14.93
CA GLN A 549 12.15 -9.33 14.03
C GLN A 549 11.91 -7.83 14.23
N TRP A 550 12.22 -7.30 15.42
CA TRP A 550 12.11 -5.87 15.71
C TRP A 550 12.98 -4.99 14.80
N THR A 551 14.05 -5.56 14.23
CA THR A 551 14.87 -4.86 13.22
C THR A 551 14.08 -4.43 11.97
N GLN A 552 12.89 -5.01 11.76
CA GLN A 552 11.99 -4.76 10.64
C GLN A 552 10.64 -4.17 11.10
N ILE A 553 10.51 -3.75 12.37
CA ILE A 553 9.22 -3.34 12.97
C ILE A 553 8.56 -2.18 12.25
N ALA A 554 9.33 -1.25 11.66
CA ALA A 554 8.79 -0.08 10.97
C ALA A 554 7.95 -0.47 9.72
N ASP A 555 8.30 -1.56 9.03
CA ASP A 555 7.55 -2.06 7.88
C ASP A 555 6.23 -2.70 8.34
N LEU A 556 6.29 -3.48 9.42
CA LEU A 556 5.16 -4.19 10.02
C LEU A 556 4.16 -3.21 10.65
N SER A 557 4.64 -2.31 11.51
CA SER A 557 3.80 -1.27 12.11
C SER A 557 3.32 -0.26 11.07
N GLY A 558 4.12 0.02 10.03
CA GLY A 558 3.69 0.85 8.90
C GLY A 558 2.44 0.31 8.20
N ASN A 559 2.38 -1.00 7.96
CA ASN A 559 1.20 -1.66 7.40
C ASN A 559 -0.04 -1.48 8.29
N LEU A 560 0.07 -1.88 9.56
CA LEU A 560 -1.05 -1.86 10.50
C LEU A 560 -1.58 -0.43 10.72
N ARG A 561 -0.70 0.56 10.89
CA ARG A 561 -1.11 1.96 11.09
C ARG A 561 -1.85 2.54 9.89
N ARG A 562 -1.52 2.13 8.66
CA ARG A 562 -2.24 2.56 7.45
C ARG A 562 -3.63 1.94 7.34
N PHE A 563 -3.80 0.70 7.78
CA PHE A 563 -5.14 0.13 7.97
C PHE A 563 -5.93 0.92 9.00
N GLN A 564 -5.40 1.13 10.21
CA GLN A 564 -6.06 1.90 11.27
C GLN A 564 -6.44 3.32 10.81
N TYR A 565 -5.48 4.08 10.26
CA TYR A 565 -5.74 5.42 9.72
C TYR A 565 -6.93 5.43 8.75
N THR A 566 -6.95 4.48 7.81
CA THR A 566 -7.98 4.40 6.78
C THR A 566 -9.33 4.00 7.37
N LEU A 567 -9.35 3.04 8.29
CA LEU A 567 -10.54 2.55 8.99
C LEU A 567 -11.06 3.50 10.08
N GLN A 568 -10.35 4.60 10.35
CA GLN A 568 -10.77 5.68 11.25
C GLN A 568 -11.30 6.90 10.48
N GLN A 569 -11.13 6.96 9.15
CA GLN A 569 -11.61 8.11 8.37
C GLN A 569 -13.13 8.10 8.24
N GLY A 570 -13.74 9.29 8.37
CA GLY A 570 -15.18 9.46 8.17
C GLY A 570 -16.03 8.55 9.06
N VAL A 571 -17.19 8.14 8.55
CA VAL A 571 -18.18 7.35 9.28
C VAL A 571 -18.28 5.95 8.66
N GLN A 572 -18.29 4.91 9.50
CA GLN A 572 -18.59 3.55 9.04
C GLN A 572 -20.02 3.50 8.51
N LYS A 573 -20.23 2.91 7.34
CA LYS A 573 -21.56 2.69 6.76
C LYS A 573 -21.81 1.18 6.70
N THR A 574 -22.92 0.75 7.28
CA THR A 574 -23.28 -0.67 7.40
C THR A 574 -24.66 -0.89 6.81
N ASP A 575 -24.80 -1.85 5.90
CA ASP A 575 -26.06 -2.03 5.17
C ASP A 575 -27.20 -2.55 6.06
N VAL A 576 -26.92 -3.51 6.94
CA VAL A 576 -27.92 -4.26 7.70
C VAL A 576 -27.61 -4.27 9.20
N ALA A 577 -28.58 -3.90 10.03
CA ALA A 577 -28.56 -4.19 11.46
C ALA A 577 -29.20 -5.57 11.70
N VAL A 578 -28.50 -6.49 12.38
CA VAL A 578 -29.06 -7.79 12.78
C VAL A 578 -29.39 -7.73 14.25
N TYR A 579 -30.67 -7.76 14.61
CA TYR A 579 -31.10 -7.73 16.00
C TYR A 579 -30.59 -8.97 16.75
N GLU A 580 -29.90 -8.77 17.87
CA GLU A 580 -29.38 -9.84 18.72
C GLU A 580 -29.87 -9.65 20.17
N SER A 581 -30.89 -10.41 20.58
CA SER A 581 -31.50 -10.37 21.91
C SER A 581 -30.58 -10.76 23.07
N MET A 582 -29.52 -11.54 22.86
CA MET A 582 -28.64 -11.96 23.97
C MET A 582 -27.83 -10.79 24.55
N GLY A 583 -27.61 -9.72 23.77
CA GLY A 583 -27.04 -8.46 24.26
C GLY A 583 -25.58 -8.50 24.73
N ASN A 584 -24.92 -9.66 24.84
CA ASN A 584 -23.57 -9.78 25.39
C ASN A 584 -22.60 -10.49 24.43
N ALA A 585 -21.41 -9.91 24.23
CA ALA A 585 -20.40 -10.46 23.31
C ALA A 585 -19.51 -11.57 23.90
N GLN A 586 -19.76 -12.04 25.14
CA GLN A 586 -18.95 -13.08 25.77
C GLN A 586 -18.80 -14.32 24.86
N GLY A 587 -17.55 -14.76 24.68
CA GLY A 587 -17.21 -15.92 23.86
C GLY A 587 -17.11 -15.64 22.35
N GLY A 588 -17.42 -14.42 21.89
CA GLY A 588 -17.13 -13.96 20.53
C GLY A 588 -18.00 -14.52 19.40
N GLY A 589 -18.92 -15.44 19.70
CA GLY A 589 -19.84 -16.06 18.74
C GLY A 589 -19.41 -17.45 18.22
N PRO A 590 -20.03 -17.95 17.13
CA PRO A 590 -21.00 -17.26 16.30
C PRO A 590 -22.36 -17.13 16.99
N PHE A 591 -22.90 -15.92 16.96
CA PHE A 591 -24.27 -15.59 17.37
C PHE A 591 -25.19 -15.66 16.14
N TYR A 592 -24.75 -15.23 14.96
CA TYR A 592 -25.57 -15.20 13.75
C TYR A 592 -24.85 -15.78 12.52
N ASP A 593 -25.57 -16.51 11.67
CA ASP A 593 -25.05 -16.95 10.37
C ASP A 593 -25.32 -15.89 9.29
N GLY A 594 -24.35 -14.98 9.12
CA GLY A 594 -24.40 -13.91 8.13
C GLY A 594 -24.13 -14.34 6.68
N SER A 595 -23.94 -15.63 6.38
CA SER A 595 -23.54 -16.10 5.05
C SER A 595 -24.48 -15.66 3.93
N ALA A 596 -25.79 -15.61 4.16
CA ALA A 596 -26.77 -15.16 3.18
C ALA A 596 -26.69 -13.66 2.85
N LEU A 597 -26.20 -12.84 3.79
CA LEU A 597 -25.97 -11.42 3.59
C LEU A 597 -24.65 -11.19 2.85
N THR A 598 -23.57 -11.81 3.32
CA THR A 598 -22.23 -11.63 2.75
C THR A 598 -22.13 -12.20 1.35
N ALA A 599 -22.90 -13.26 1.04
CA ALA A 599 -23.14 -13.83 -0.28
C ALA A 599 -23.42 -12.78 -1.36
N GLU A 600 -24.23 -11.78 -1.04
CA GLU A 600 -24.67 -10.73 -1.98
C GLU A 600 -23.86 -9.43 -1.84
N GLY A 601 -22.99 -9.35 -0.84
CA GLY A 601 -22.12 -8.20 -0.56
C GLY A 601 -22.64 -7.21 0.48
N TYR A 602 -23.64 -7.60 1.29
CA TYR A 602 -24.09 -6.78 2.42
C TYR A 602 -23.06 -6.80 3.55
N SER A 603 -22.75 -5.61 4.08
CA SER A 603 -22.14 -5.49 5.42
C SER A 603 -23.22 -5.56 6.50
N TYR A 604 -22.89 -6.10 7.66
CA TYR A 604 -23.82 -6.16 8.79
C TYR A 604 -23.14 -5.98 10.14
N GLN A 605 -23.93 -5.52 11.11
CA GLN A 605 -23.53 -5.41 12.51
C GLN A 605 -24.58 -6.05 13.42
N LEU A 606 -24.15 -6.65 14.53
CA LEU A 606 -25.05 -7.21 15.55
C LEU A 606 -25.55 -6.09 16.47
N PHE A 607 -26.86 -5.87 16.46
CA PHE A 607 -27.52 -4.76 17.09
C PHE A 607 -28.23 -5.23 18.36
N THR A 608 -27.72 -4.84 19.53
CA THR A 608 -28.33 -5.21 20.83
C THR A 608 -29.63 -4.42 21.07
N PRO A 609 -30.55 -4.92 21.91
CA PRO A 609 -31.87 -4.32 22.07
C PRO A 609 -31.80 -2.89 22.62
N GLU A 610 -30.93 -2.66 23.60
CA GLU A 610 -30.86 -1.38 24.30
C GLU A 610 -30.30 -0.24 23.44
N LEU A 611 -29.67 -0.53 22.29
CA LEU A 611 -29.32 0.51 21.31
C LEU A 611 -30.54 1.24 20.74
N LEU A 612 -31.75 0.66 20.83
CA LEU A 612 -32.99 1.33 20.41
C LEU A 612 -33.40 2.51 21.29
N THR A 613 -32.85 2.58 22.51
CA THR A 613 -33.10 3.66 23.47
C THR A 613 -32.33 4.95 23.13
N LEU A 614 -31.28 4.84 22.32
CA LEU A 614 -30.46 5.98 21.91
C LEU A 614 -31.27 6.97 21.06
N ASP A 615 -31.02 8.27 21.24
CA ASP A 615 -31.58 9.33 20.40
C ASP A 615 -31.19 9.17 18.91
N SER A 616 -30.01 8.59 18.65
CA SER A 616 -29.51 8.27 17.32
C SER A 616 -30.26 7.11 16.64
N ALA A 617 -30.99 6.30 17.41
CA ALA A 617 -31.86 5.23 16.93
C ALA A 617 -33.17 5.81 16.36
N ALA A 618 -33.01 6.55 15.27
CA ALA A 618 -34.06 7.23 14.53
C ALA A 618 -33.98 6.87 13.04
N VAL A 619 -35.14 6.65 12.43
CA VAL A 619 -35.24 6.38 10.98
C VAL A 619 -35.61 7.65 10.24
N THR A 620 -34.76 8.04 9.29
CA THR A 620 -35.00 9.15 8.36
C THR A 620 -34.81 8.62 6.94
N ASN A 621 -35.74 8.96 6.03
CA ASN A 621 -35.71 8.48 4.62
C ASN A 621 -35.63 6.95 4.48
N GLY A 622 -36.22 6.19 5.40
CA GLY A 622 -36.14 4.72 5.42
C GLY A 622 -34.79 4.16 5.86
N VAL A 623 -33.91 4.98 6.44
CA VAL A 623 -32.57 4.59 6.89
C VAL A 623 -32.44 4.85 8.39
N LEU A 624 -32.00 3.85 9.16
CA LEU A 624 -31.73 3.96 10.59
C LEU A 624 -30.37 4.64 10.81
N ASN A 625 -30.38 5.74 11.55
CA ASN A 625 -29.21 6.57 11.82
C ASN A 625 -28.48 7.02 10.52
N GLU A 626 -29.19 7.74 9.65
CA GLU A 626 -28.74 8.17 8.31
C GLU A 626 -27.35 8.85 8.30
N ASN A 627 -27.03 9.63 9.34
CA ASN A 627 -25.74 10.32 9.45
C ASN A 627 -24.63 9.44 10.07
N GLY A 628 -24.99 8.44 10.90
CA GLY A 628 -24.10 7.44 11.49
C GLY A 628 -23.94 6.20 10.60
N PRO A 629 -24.17 4.97 11.09
CA PRO A 629 -24.02 3.72 10.33
C PRO A 629 -24.95 3.60 9.12
N ALA A 630 -26.07 4.33 9.10
CA ALA A 630 -27.00 4.39 7.98
C ALA A 630 -27.55 3.01 7.55
N TYR A 631 -27.99 2.19 8.51
CA TYR A 631 -28.57 0.88 8.22
C TYR A 631 -29.81 1.03 7.34
N LYS A 632 -29.81 0.32 6.21
CA LYS A 632 -30.89 0.34 5.20
C LYS A 632 -32.00 -0.66 5.53
N ALA A 633 -31.69 -1.64 6.38
CA ALA A 633 -32.63 -2.64 6.84
C ALA A 633 -32.28 -3.14 8.23
N MET A 634 -33.26 -3.76 8.89
CA MET A 634 -33.05 -4.55 10.10
C MET A 634 -33.52 -6.00 9.88
N VAL A 635 -32.68 -6.95 10.26
CA VAL A 635 -32.96 -8.39 10.22
C VAL A 635 -33.22 -8.87 11.64
N ILE A 636 -34.27 -9.67 11.81
CA ILE A 636 -34.65 -10.28 13.08
C ILE A 636 -34.75 -11.78 12.84
N ASP A 637 -33.83 -12.55 13.41
CA ASP A 637 -33.74 -13.99 13.19
C ASP A 637 -34.04 -14.79 14.45
N ASN A 638 -35.04 -15.69 14.36
CA ASN A 638 -35.36 -16.65 15.42
C ASN A 638 -35.63 -15.99 16.79
N GLU A 639 -36.27 -14.81 16.76
CA GLU A 639 -36.65 -14.04 17.94
C GLU A 639 -38.15 -14.20 18.22
N THR A 640 -38.49 -15.02 19.21
CA THR A 640 -39.89 -15.21 19.63
C THR A 640 -40.32 -14.32 20.78
N ALA A 641 -39.36 -13.80 21.56
CA ALA A 641 -39.60 -12.94 22.71
C ALA A 641 -39.08 -11.53 22.42
N MET A 642 -39.90 -10.50 22.69
CA MET A 642 -39.53 -9.11 22.47
C MET A 642 -40.36 -8.17 23.35
N SER A 643 -39.77 -7.12 23.92
CA SER A 643 -40.50 -6.14 24.72
C SER A 643 -41.52 -5.37 23.88
N LYS A 644 -42.57 -4.87 24.52
CA LYS A 644 -43.55 -3.98 23.87
C LYS A 644 -42.90 -2.70 23.34
N GLU A 645 -41.90 -2.18 24.04
CA GLU A 645 -41.15 -1.01 23.61
C GLU A 645 -40.41 -1.27 22.30
N THR A 646 -39.64 -2.36 22.22
CA THR A 646 -38.94 -2.78 21.01
C THR A 646 -39.92 -3.00 19.86
N MET A 647 -41.01 -3.73 20.08
CA MET A 647 -42.05 -3.94 19.06
C MET A 647 -42.67 -2.62 18.58
N SER A 648 -42.88 -1.66 19.48
CA SER A 648 -43.40 -0.32 19.14
C SER A 648 -42.40 0.46 18.29
N LYS A 649 -41.11 0.37 18.63
CA LYS A 649 -40.03 0.99 17.87
C LYS A 649 -39.94 0.40 16.46
N LEU A 650 -39.99 -0.92 16.31
CA LEU A 650 -40.00 -1.59 14.99
C LEU A 650 -41.20 -1.15 14.14
N ILE A 651 -42.40 -1.04 14.73
CA ILE A 651 -43.57 -0.49 14.01
C ILE A 651 -43.28 0.93 13.52
N SER A 652 -42.73 1.79 14.38
CA SER A 652 -42.39 3.16 14.02
C SER A 652 -41.33 3.25 12.91
N TYR A 653 -40.35 2.35 12.91
CA TYR A 653 -39.32 2.26 11.89
C TYR A 653 -39.89 1.84 10.54
N ALA A 654 -40.75 0.82 10.54
CA ALA A 654 -41.43 0.40 9.33
C ALA A 654 -42.37 1.49 8.80
N ASP A 655 -43.06 2.24 9.67
CA ASP A 655 -43.85 3.42 9.27
C ASP A 655 -42.99 4.55 8.67
N ALA A 656 -41.75 4.69 9.13
CA ALA A 656 -40.75 5.62 8.59
C ALA A 656 -40.03 5.08 7.34
N GLY A 657 -40.36 3.86 6.88
CA GLY A 657 -39.90 3.28 5.62
C GLY A 657 -38.69 2.34 5.73
N LEU A 658 -38.19 2.02 6.93
CA LEU A 658 -37.10 1.06 7.10
C LEU A 658 -37.54 -0.34 6.67
N ALA A 659 -36.73 -1.06 5.90
CA ALA A 659 -37.01 -2.44 5.56
C ALA A 659 -36.79 -3.36 6.77
N LEU A 660 -37.76 -4.22 7.09
CA LEU A 660 -37.63 -5.23 8.15
C LEU A 660 -37.78 -6.63 7.56
N VAL A 661 -36.83 -7.51 7.86
CA VAL A 661 -36.88 -8.92 7.45
C VAL A 661 -36.85 -9.80 8.68
N PHE A 662 -37.94 -10.54 8.90
CA PHE A 662 -38.03 -11.55 9.94
C PHE A 662 -37.72 -12.93 9.35
N ALA A 663 -36.87 -13.72 10.01
CA ALA A 663 -36.54 -15.06 9.59
C ALA A 663 -36.85 -16.08 10.69
N ASN A 664 -37.20 -17.30 10.27
CA ASN A 664 -37.52 -18.42 11.16
C ASN A 664 -38.73 -18.13 12.07
N GLN A 665 -38.54 -18.01 13.39
CA GLN A 665 -39.60 -17.81 14.36
C GLN A 665 -39.91 -16.32 14.56
N LEU A 666 -41.19 -16.00 14.78
CA LEU A 666 -41.67 -14.62 14.91
C LEU A 666 -41.98 -14.25 16.37
N PRO A 667 -41.82 -12.96 16.74
CA PRO A 667 -42.18 -12.46 18.06
C PRO A 667 -43.65 -12.72 18.40
N CYS A 668 -43.88 -13.35 19.55
CA CYS A 668 -45.22 -13.60 20.10
C CYS A 668 -45.27 -13.64 21.63
N ILE A 669 -44.13 -13.46 22.30
CA ILE A 669 -43.97 -13.45 23.75
C ILE A 669 -43.30 -12.13 24.15
N SER A 670 -43.66 -11.55 25.29
CA SER A 670 -42.96 -10.39 25.85
C SER A 670 -41.72 -10.83 26.65
N THR A 671 -40.67 -10.01 26.67
CA THR A 671 -39.50 -10.22 27.54
C THR A 671 -39.73 -9.77 28.99
N SER A 672 -40.68 -8.86 29.27
CA SER A 672 -40.95 -8.34 30.63
C SER A 672 -42.22 -8.96 31.21
N LEU A 673 -42.28 -9.30 32.50
CA LEU A 673 -43.43 -10.00 33.10
C LEU A 673 -44.76 -9.23 33.05
N THR A 674 -44.73 -7.90 33.10
CA THR A 674 -45.94 -7.08 33.28
C THR A 674 -46.74 -6.84 31.99
N GLU A 675 -46.19 -7.23 30.85
CA GLU A 675 -46.79 -7.02 29.53
C GLU A 675 -47.73 -8.19 29.11
N ASP A 676 -48.48 -8.02 28.01
CA ASP A 676 -49.38 -9.06 27.49
C ASP A 676 -48.82 -9.70 26.21
N ASN A 677 -48.60 -11.02 26.23
CA ASN A 677 -48.15 -11.78 25.05
C ASN A 677 -49.12 -11.65 23.86
N ALA A 678 -50.43 -11.52 24.11
CA ALA A 678 -51.42 -11.31 23.06
C ALA A 678 -51.24 -9.95 22.36
N GLU A 679 -50.72 -8.95 23.07
CA GLU A 679 -50.38 -7.65 22.51
C GLU A 679 -49.16 -7.76 21.59
N ILE A 680 -48.10 -8.45 22.01
CA ILE A 680 -46.91 -8.71 21.16
C ILE A 680 -47.30 -9.41 19.86
N ALA A 681 -48.10 -10.48 19.96
CA ALA A 681 -48.59 -11.20 18.78
C ALA A 681 -49.41 -10.30 17.85
N ALA A 682 -50.25 -9.40 18.39
CA ALA A 682 -51.03 -8.45 17.59
C ALA A 682 -50.16 -7.37 16.93
N MET A 683 -49.13 -6.88 17.62
CA MET A 683 -48.14 -5.96 17.07
C MET A 683 -47.34 -6.59 15.93
N MET A 684 -46.97 -7.87 16.06
CA MET A 684 -46.30 -8.61 14.99
C MET A 684 -47.20 -8.75 13.76
N GLN A 685 -48.50 -9.04 13.94
CA GLN A 685 -49.44 -9.03 12.81
C GLN A 685 -49.53 -7.64 12.14
N THR A 686 -49.50 -6.56 12.93
CA THR A 686 -49.49 -5.19 12.40
C THR A 686 -48.24 -4.90 11.56
N LEU A 687 -47.08 -5.43 11.94
CA LEU A 687 -45.85 -5.33 11.15
C LEU A 687 -45.98 -6.05 9.82
N LEU A 688 -46.50 -7.29 9.80
CA LEU A 688 -46.65 -8.10 8.58
C LEU A 688 -47.63 -7.50 7.54
N GLU A 689 -48.46 -6.54 7.93
CA GLU A 689 -49.36 -5.82 7.01
C GLU A 689 -48.66 -4.69 6.23
N LYS A 690 -47.41 -4.35 6.56
CA LYS A 690 -46.65 -3.26 5.94
C LYS A 690 -45.89 -3.73 4.69
N ASP A 691 -45.87 -2.90 3.64
CA ASP A 691 -45.26 -3.24 2.34
C ASP A 691 -43.73 -3.44 2.39
N ASN A 692 -43.06 -2.86 3.38
CA ASN A 692 -41.61 -2.92 3.62
C ASN A 692 -41.20 -3.93 4.70
N VAL A 693 -42.11 -4.84 5.08
CA VAL A 693 -41.85 -5.89 6.07
C VAL A 693 -42.10 -7.26 5.43
N VAL A 694 -41.12 -8.15 5.55
CA VAL A 694 -41.20 -9.51 5.01
C VAL A 694 -40.84 -10.53 6.08
N ALA A 695 -41.55 -11.66 6.11
CA ALA A 695 -41.17 -12.84 6.86
C ALA A 695 -40.74 -13.96 5.91
N VAL A 696 -39.58 -14.57 6.17
CA VAL A 696 -39.04 -15.71 5.43
C VAL A 696 -38.90 -16.94 6.34
N GLU A 697 -39.00 -18.13 5.76
CA GLU A 697 -38.92 -19.38 6.53
C GLU A 697 -37.48 -19.77 6.96
N SER A 698 -36.45 -19.12 6.39
CA SER A 698 -35.04 -19.43 6.62
C SER A 698 -34.13 -18.22 6.39
N THR A 699 -33.04 -18.14 7.14
CA THR A 699 -31.97 -17.14 6.97
C THR A 699 -31.37 -17.12 5.57
N SER A 700 -31.36 -18.27 4.87
CA SER A 700 -30.86 -18.38 3.49
C SER A 700 -31.61 -17.55 2.45
N ASP A 701 -32.85 -17.11 2.76
CA ASP A 701 -33.65 -16.28 1.86
C ASP A 701 -33.56 -14.77 2.17
N ILE A 702 -32.88 -14.36 3.24
CA ILE A 702 -32.81 -12.95 3.69
C ILE A 702 -32.18 -12.05 2.61
N GLY A 703 -31.03 -12.43 2.05
CA GLY A 703 -30.34 -11.62 1.04
C GLY A 703 -31.22 -11.33 -0.18
N ARG A 704 -32.01 -12.32 -0.62
CA ARG A 704 -32.98 -12.17 -1.71
C ARG A 704 -34.15 -11.27 -1.31
N ALA A 705 -34.70 -11.46 -0.10
CA ALA A 705 -35.80 -10.65 0.40
C ALA A 705 -35.41 -9.15 0.48
N LEU A 706 -34.19 -8.84 0.90
CA LEU A 706 -33.68 -7.47 0.92
C LEU A 706 -33.63 -6.84 -0.48
N LEU A 707 -33.13 -7.58 -1.48
CA LEU A 707 -33.12 -7.11 -2.87
C LEU A 707 -34.53 -6.88 -3.43
N GLU A 708 -35.49 -7.75 -3.11
CA GLU A 708 -36.90 -7.60 -3.49
C GLU A 708 -37.57 -6.38 -2.85
N LEU A 709 -37.14 -6.03 -1.63
CA LEU A 709 -37.52 -4.79 -0.93
C LEU A 709 -36.79 -3.55 -1.47
N GLY A 710 -35.88 -3.70 -2.43
CA GLY A 710 -35.12 -2.60 -3.04
C GLY A 710 -33.94 -2.13 -2.18
N VAL A 711 -33.55 -2.89 -1.17
CA VAL A 711 -32.32 -2.65 -0.40
C VAL A 711 -31.16 -3.22 -1.20
N ALA A 712 -30.19 -2.39 -1.56
CA ALA A 712 -29.00 -2.82 -2.29
C ALA A 712 -27.75 -2.62 -1.41
N PRO A 713 -26.81 -3.60 -1.42
CA PRO A 713 -25.57 -3.49 -0.66
C PRO A 713 -24.67 -2.36 -1.20
N ALA A 714 -23.81 -1.83 -0.34
CA ALA A 714 -22.82 -0.82 -0.75
C ALA A 714 -21.75 -1.39 -1.69
N ALA A 715 -21.42 -2.69 -1.54
CA ALA A 715 -20.46 -3.42 -2.36
C ALA A 715 -21.11 -4.66 -2.99
N GLN A 716 -22.00 -4.46 -3.96
CA GLN A 716 -22.77 -5.54 -4.57
C GLN A 716 -21.87 -6.52 -5.34
N LYS A 717 -21.98 -7.80 -5.03
CA LYS A 717 -21.26 -8.85 -5.76
C LYS A 717 -22.01 -9.25 -7.03
N ALA A 718 -21.28 -9.44 -8.13
CA ALA A 718 -21.86 -9.92 -9.39
C ALA A 718 -22.26 -11.40 -9.33
N GLU A 719 -21.55 -12.16 -8.48
CA GLU A 719 -21.71 -13.59 -8.26
C GLU A 719 -21.73 -13.83 -6.74
N SER A 720 -22.54 -14.80 -6.31
CA SER A 720 -22.68 -15.12 -4.89
C SER A 720 -21.37 -15.65 -4.31
N ASP A 721 -20.88 -15.03 -3.25
CA ASP A 721 -19.65 -15.41 -2.56
C ASP A 721 -19.74 -15.07 -1.07
N THR A 722 -19.36 -15.99 -0.19
CA THR A 722 -19.37 -15.77 1.26
C THR A 722 -17.99 -15.49 1.82
N ALA A 723 -16.92 -15.68 1.04
CA ALA A 723 -15.55 -15.59 1.54
C ALA A 723 -15.08 -14.15 1.71
N VAL A 724 -15.40 -13.26 0.75
CA VAL A 724 -14.90 -11.88 0.75
C VAL A 724 -15.87 -10.94 1.49
N LEU A 725 -15.48 -10.46 2.66
CA LEU A 725 -16.28 -9.54 3.48
C LEU A 725 -16.01 -8.07 3.11
N PRO A 726 -17.05 -7.24 2.88
CA PRO A 726 -16.88 -5.81 2.67
C PRO A 726 -17.10 -4.98 3.95
N ILE A 727 -16.27 -3.94 4.15
CA ILE A 727 -16.55 -2.78 5.00
C ILE A 727 -16.58 -1.53 4.13
N HIS A 728 -17.50 -0.63 4.42
CA HIS A 728 -17.65 0.66 3.74
C HIS A 728 -17.52 1.80 4.75
N ARG A 729 -16.71 2.82 4.44
CA ARG A 729 -16.67 4.10 5.15
C ARG A 729 -16.90 5.25 4.20
N SER A 730 -17.60 6.27 4.66
CA SER A 730 -17.88 7.49 3.90
C SER A 730 -17.22 8.69 4.57
N MET A 731 -16.47 9.48 3.80
CA MET A 731 -15.78 10.67 4.26
C MET A 731 -15.99 11.83 3.29
N ASP A 732 -15.62 13.04 3.71
CA ASP A 732 -15.69 14.20 2.85
C ASP A 732 -14.84 14.00 1.58
N GLY A 733 -15.51 13.97 0.43
CA GLY A 733 -14.87 13.86 -0.88
C GLY A 733 -14.49 12.43 -1.31
N GLY A 734 -14.91 11.38 -0.60
CA GLY A 734 -14.71 10.02 -1.07
C GLY A 734 -15.29 8.90 -0.19
N GLU A 735 -15.32 7.71 -0.78
CA GLU A 735 -15.74 6.46 -0.15
C GLU A 735 -14.54 5.51 -0.01
N ILE A 736 -14.47 4.75 1.07
CA ILE A 736 -13.44 3.76 1.34
C ILE A 736 -14.08 2.38 1.43
N TYR A 737 -13.52 1.41 0.74
CA TYR A 737 -13.93 0.01 0.79
C TYR A 737 -12.77 -0.86 1.24
N TYR A 738 -13.02 -1.65 2.26
CA TYR A 738 -12.11 -2.69 2.75
C TYR A 738 -12.70 -4.05 2.39
N PHE A 739 -11.87 -4.94 1.84
CA PHE A 739 -12.25 -6.33 1.57
C PHE A 739 -11.30 -7.28 2.26
N TYR A 740 -11.85 -8.29 2.93
CA TYR A 740 -11.10 -9.35 3.60
C TYR A 740 -11.55 -10.72 3.13
N ASN A 741 -10.62 -11.62 2.82
CA ASN A 741 -10.93 -12.99 2.45
C ASN A 741 -10.87 -13.90 3.69
N THR A 742 -12.03 -14.36 4.16
CA THR A 742 -12.16 -15.24 5.34
C THR A 742 -11.73 -16.69 5.10
N SER A 743 -11.45 -17.07 3.85
CA SER A 743 -11.02 -18.42 3.49
C SER A 743 -9.49 -18.54 3.43
N ASP A 744 -8.98 -19.78 3.48
CA ASP A 744 -7.55 -20.07 3.27
C ASP A 744 -7.14 -20.12 1.79
N GLN A 745 -8.07 -19.89 0.86
CA GLN A 745 -7.84 -20.05 -0.58
C GLN A 745 -7.92 -18.69 -1.29
N GLU A 746 -7.17 -18.53 -2.38
CA GLU A 746 -7.32 -17.36 -3.24
C GLU A 746 -8.76 -17.28 -3.77
N THR A 747 -9.38 -16.11 -3.62
CA THR A 747 -10.75 -15.85 -4.06
C THR A 747 -10.79 -14.64 -4.97
N THR A 748 -11.59 -14.72 -6.03
CA THR A 748 -11.80 -13.63 -6.98
C THR A 748 -13.29 -13.31 -7.09
N VAL A 749 -13.65 -12.05 -6.86
CA VAL A 749 -15.04 -11.58 -6.93
C VAL A 749 -15.13 -10.29 -7.74
N THR A 750 -16.15 -10.14 -8.59
CA THR A 750 -16.48 -8.86 -9.21
C THR A 750 -17.47 -8.11 -8.33
N VAL A 751 -17.11 -6.90 -7.92
CA VAL A 751 -17.88 -6.06 -6.99
C VAL A 751 -18.24 -4.72 -7.62
N THR A 752 -19.44 -4.23 -7.35
CA THR A 752 -19.91 -2.88 -7.68
C THR A 752 -20.05 -2.07 -6.40
N MET A 753 -19.14 -1.12 -6.21
CA MET A 753 -19.04 -0.25 -5.05
C MET A 753 -19.73 1.08 -5.31
N GLN A 754 -20.50 1.60 -4.35
CA GLN A 754 -21.09 2.93 -4.44
C GLN A 754 -20.02 4.02 -4.26
N GLY A 755 -20.06 5.07 -5.06
CA GLY A 755 -19.11 6.18 -4.99
C GLY A 755 -18.98 6.92 -6.32
N ASP A 756 -18.78 8.24 -6.24
CA ASP A 756 -18.55 9.10 -7.41
C ASP A 756 -17.07 9.44 -7.53
N GLY A 757 -16.51 9.30 -8.73
CA GLY A 757 -15.12 9.61 -9.06
C GLY A 757 -14.26 8.38 -9.36
N ALA A 758 -12.96 8.62 -9.48
CA ALA A 758 -12.02 7.58 -9.86
C ALA A 758 -11.67 6.68 -8.66
N PRO A 759 -11.56 5.36 -8.87
CA PRO A 759 -11.09 4.41 -7.87
C PRO A 759 -9.56 4.34 -7.77
N TYR A 760 -9.08 4.07 -6.58
CA TYR A 760 -7.67 3.94 -6.20
C TYR A 760 -7.48 2.70 -5.32
N LEU A 761 -6.39 1.99 -5.51
CA LEU A 761 -5.87 0.99 -4.58
C LEU A 761 -5.04 1.71 -3.50
N LEU A 762 -5.34 1.48 -2.23
CA LEU A 762 -4.60 2.04 -1.10
C LEU A 762 -3.62 0.97 -0.60
N ASN A 763 -2.36 1.04 -1.04
CA ASN A 763 -1.35 0.03 -0.70
C ASN A 763 -0.81 0.28 0.71
N THR A 764 -1.22 -0.54 1.67
CA THR A 764 -0.83 -0.39 3.08
C THR A 764 0.60 -0.81 3.37
N TRP A 765 1.23 -1.64 2.54
CA TRP A 765 2.65 -1.96 2.70
C TRP A 765 3.53 -0.79 2.27
N THR A 766 3.27 -0.20 1.09
CA THR A 766 4.12 0.88 0.54
C THR A 766 3.71 2.28 0.96
N GLY A 767 2.45 2.47 1.35
CA GLY A 767 1.86 3.80 1.60
C GLY A 767 1.44 4.55 0.34
N GLU A 768 1.42 3.89 -0.82
CA GLU A 768 1.03 4.51 -2.08
C GLU A 768 -0.48 4.48 -2.31
N VAL A 769 -1.02 5.58 -2.84
CA VAL A 769 -2.39 5.70 -3.36
C VAL A 769 -2.32 5.54 -4.88
N ILE A 770 -2.68 4.36 -5.38
CA ILE A 770 -2.42 3.92 -6.76
C ILE A 770 -3.70 4.01 -7.59
N PRO A 771 -3.76 4.78 -8.69
CA PRO A 771 -4.93 4.81 -9.56
C PRO A 771 -5.26 3.41 -10.08
N LEU A 772 -6.52 2.98 -9.92
CA LEU A 772 -6.94 1.67 -10.41
C LEU A 772 -7.01 1.67 -11.94
N ALA A 773 -6.38 0.69 -12.58
CA ALA A 773 -6.22 0.65 -14.04
C ALA A 773 -7.36 -0.08 -14.76
N GLU A 774 -8.12 -0.93 -14.06
CA GLU A 774 -9.24 -1.69 -14.63
C GLU A 774 -10.50 -1.53 -13.78
N TYR A 775 -11.53 -0.89 -14.35
CA TYR A 775 -12.85 -0.74 -13.74
C TYR A 775 -13.88 -0.26 -14.78
N THR A 776 -15.16 -0.34 -14.43
CA THR A 776 -16.23 0.40 -15.12
C THR A 776 -16.94 1.31 -14.13
N SER A 777 -17.55 2.40 -14.62
CA SER A 777 -18.32 3.32 -13.78
C SER A 777 -19.52 3.87 -14.53
N ASP A 778 -20.61 4.09 -13.80
CA ASP A 778 -21.80 4.79 -14.28
C ASP A 778 -21.89 6.24 -13.74
N GLY A 779 -20.83 6.72 -13.08
CA GLY A 779 -20.75 8.02 -12.42
C GLY A 779 -21.34 8.06 -11.01
N LYS A 780 -21.84 6.94 -10.48
CA LYS A 780 -22.31 6.80 -9.09
C LYS A 780 -21.80 5.54 -8.40
N SER A 781 -21.27 4.62 -9.19
CA SER A 781 -20.69 3.38 -8.74
C SER A 781 -19.47 3.03 -9.58
N VAL A 782 -18.63 2.16 -9.02
CA VAL A 782 -17.44 1.59 -9.67
C VAL A 782 -17.55 0.08 -9.58
N THR A 783 -17.45 -0.59 -10.72
CA THR A 783 -17.35 -2.06 -10.78
C THR A 783 -15.92 -2.49 -11.11
N THR A 784 -15.33 -3.36 -10.29
CA THR A 784 -14.01 -3.94 -10.51
C THR A 784 -13.93 -5.38 -9.98
N THR A 785 -12.84 -6.07 -10.28
CA THR A 785 -12.54 -7.41 -9.77
C THR A 785 -11.55 -7.31 -8.61
N VAL A 786 -11.90 -7.95 -7.50
CA VAL A 786 -11.07 -8.09 -6.30
C VAL A 786 -10.56 -9.52 -6.25
N THR A 787 -9.24 -9.69 -6.28
CA THR A 787 -8.55 -10.98 -6.10
C THR A 787 -7.71 -10.91 -4.85
N LEU A 788 -7.95 -11.82 -3.90
CA LEU A 788 -7.28 -11.86 -2.59
C LEU A 788 -6.77 -13.25 -2.29
N THR A 789 -5.53 -13.35 -1.80
CA THR A 789 -5.01 -14.59 -1.20
C THR A 789 -5.84 -14.92 0.05
N GLY A 790 -5.81 -16.18 0.48
CA GLY A 790 -6.49 -16.58 1.71
C GLY A 790 -6.01 -15.78 2.93
N ASN A 791 -6.96 -15.30 3.74
CA ASN A 791 -6.73 -14.45 4.92
C ASN A 791 -6.06 -13.10 4.65
N ASP A 792 -6.06 -12.63 3.40
CA ASP A 792 -5.51 -11.33 3.01
C ASP A 792 -6.59 -10.25 2.90
N ALA A 793 -6.18 -8.98 2.90
CA ALA A 793 -7.08 -7.83 2.82
C ALA A 793 -6.59 -6.72 1.88
N VAL A 794 -7.53 -5.97 1.31
CA VAL A 794 -7.25 -4.86 0.40
C VAL A 794 -8.17 -3.67 0.67
N LEU A 795 -7.65 -2.46 0.41
CA LEU A 795 -8.37 -1.20 0.54
C LEU A 795 -8.49 -0.50 -0.81
N PHE A 796 -9.70 0.00 -1.11
CA PHE A 796 -9.98 0.89 -2.23
C PHE A 796 -10.52 2.23 -1.75
N GLY A 797 -10.10 3.31 -2.40
CA GLY A 797 -10.69 4.65 -2.24
C GLY A 797 -11.38 5.09 -3.53
N ILE A 798 -12.57 5.67 -3.47
CA ILE A 798 -13.30 6.22 -4.61
C ILE A 798 -13.59 7.69 -4.35
N GLY A 799 -13.16 8.57 -5.25
CA GLY A 799 -13.51 9.99 -5.21
C GLY A 799 -12.33 10.96 -5.13
N ALA A 800 -12.65 12.24 -5.10
CA ALA A 800 -11.69 13.34 -5.25
C ALA A 800 -10.68 13.44 -4.10
N ALA A 801 -10.98 12.85 -2.93
CA ALA A 801 -10.05 12.77 -1.79
C ALA A 801 -8.78 11.98 -2.13
N PHE A 802 -8.86 11.00 -3.04
CA PHE A 802 -7.75 10.13 -3.44
C PHE A 802 -7.04 10.63 -4.70
N GLY A 803 -7.75 11.40 -5.53
CA GLY A 803 -7.23 12.11 -6.69
C GLY A 803 -8.24 12.19 -7.83
N SER A 804 -7.80 12.63 -9.01
CA SER A 804 -8.66 12.83 -10.18
C SER A 804 -8.81 11.61 -11.10
N GLY A 805 -8.10 10.53 -10.80
CA GLY A 805 -7.90 9.39 -11.69
C GLY A 805 -7.05 9.74 -12.92
N GLU A 806 -6.96 8.75 -13.81
CA GLU A 806 -6.37 8.88 -15.14
C GLU A 806 -7.47 8.91 -16.20
N GLU A 807 -7.29 9.68 -17.27
CA GLU A 807 -8.31 9.85 -18.33
C GLU A 807 -8.65 8.52 -19.02
N VAL A 808 -7.65 7.66 -19.22
CA VAL A 808 -7.79 6.38 -19.92
C VAL A 808 -7.51 5.24 -18.95
N HIS A 809 -8.56 4.48 -18.62
CA HIS A 809 -8.49 3.21 -17.89
C HIS A 809 -9.00 2.07 -18.78
N ALA A 810 -8.79 0.83 -18.38
CA ALA A 810 -9.40 -0.32 -19.00
C ALA A 810 -10.77 -0.61 -18.40
N THR A 811 -11.71 -1.02 -19.25
CA THR A 811 -13.01 -1.58 -18.84
C THR A 811 -13.01 -3.11 -18.85
N LYS A 812 -12.00 -3.71 -19.50
CA LYS A 812 -11.77 -5.15 -19.54
C LYS A 812 -10.34 -5.46 -19.99
N SER A 813 -9.68 -6.39 -19.31
CA SER A 813 -8.36 -6.89 -19.69
C SER A 813 -8.27 -8.42 -19.61
N THR A 814 -7.26 -8.99 -20.27
CA THR A 814 -6.84 -10.39 -20.09
C THR A 814 -5.51 -10.52 -19.35
N VAL A 815 -4.93 -9.39 -18.91
CA VAL A 815 -3.60 -9.26 -18.29
C VAL A 815 -3.66 -8.19 -17.20
N LYS A 816 -2.77 -8.26 -16.21
CA LYS A 816 -2.66 -7.23 -15.17
C LYS A 816 -2.29 -5.88 -15.80
N LEU A 817 -2.87 -4.81 -15.27
CA LEU A 817 -2.66 -3.45 -15.75
C LEU A 817 -2.12 -2.55 -14.64
N GLY A 818 -1.45 -1.47 -15.04
CA GLY A 818 -1.04 -0.39 -14.17
C GLY A 818 -0.80 0.87 -14.98
N TYR A 819 -0.24 1.90 -14.34
CA TYR A 819 0.18 3.12 -15.01
C TYR A 819 1.70 3.29 -14.91
N ASP A 820 2.32 3.62 -16.03
CA ASP A 820 3.70 4.07 -16.09
C ASP A 820 3.69 5.53 -16.55
N ASN A 821 4.04 6.45 -15.65
CA ASN A 821 4.00 7.90 -15.88
C ASN A 821 2.65 8.38 -16.45
N GLY A 822 1.54 7.92 -15.86
CA GLY A 822 0.17 8.25 -16.29
C GLY A 822 -0.30 7.53 -17.57
N THR A 823 0.54 6.69 -18.18
CA THR A 823 0.16 5.91 -19.37
C THR A 823 -0.28 4.51 -18.97
N LEU A 824 -1.50 4.13 -19.37
CA LEU A 824 -2.02 2.78 -19.17
C LEU A 824 -1.07 1.74 -19.78
N THR A 825 -0.62 0.80 -18.96
CA THR A 825 0.42 -0.17 -19.31
C THR A 825 -0.02 -1.58 -18.90
N ALA A 826 0.08 -2.52 -19.83
CA ALA A 826 -0.14 -3.94 -19.58
C ALA A 826 1.14 -4.62 -19.07
N LYS A 827 1.00 -5.41 -18.01
CA LYS A 827 2.03 -6.32 -17.48
C LYS A 827 1.72 -7.73 -17.98
N VAL A 828 2.36 -8.14 -19.07
CA VAL A 828 2.11 -9.43 -19.74
C VAL A 828 3.11 -10.46 -19.24
N ASP A 829 2.64 -11.39 -18.42
CA ASP A 829 3.44 -12.42 -17.73
C ASP A 829 3.36 -13.81 -18.37
N GLN A 830 2.67 -13.92 -19.52
CA GLN A 830 2.54 -15.17 -20.28
C GLN A 830 2.71 -14.94 -21.79
N ASN A 831 3.35 -15.88 -22.47
CA ASN A 831 3.39 -15.92 -23.93
C ASN A 831 2.00 -16.24 -24.50
N GLY A 832 1.54 -15.44 -25.46
CA GLY A 832 0.23 -15.61 -26.08
C GLY A 832 -0.50 -14.30 -26.37
N PRO A 833 -1.73 -14.38 -26.90
CA PRO A 833 -2.53 -13.21 -27.20
C PRO A 833 -3.02 -12.54 -25.91
N TYR A 834 -2.98 -11.21 -25.88
CA TYR A 834 -3.60 -10.41 -24.85
C TYR A 834 -4.51 -9.35 -25.46
N SER A 835 -5.50 -8.89 -24.70
CA SER A 835 -6.39 -7.81 -25.12
C SER A 835 -6.75 -6.88 -23.97
N VAL A 836 -6.80 -5.58 -24.25
CA VAL A 836 -7.22 -4.52 -23.34
C VAL A 836 -8.28 -3.68 -24.04
N THR A 837 -9.46 -3.54 -23.42
CA THR A 837 -10.52 -2.64 -23.87
C THR A 837 -10.48 -1.39 -23.00
N THR A 838 -10.28 -0.22 -23.59
CA THR A 838 -10.21 1.04 -22.83
C THR A 838 -11.58 1.66 -22.60
N SER A 839 -11.65 2.64 -21.68
CA SER A 839 -12.82 3.47 -21.38
C SER A 839 -13.38 4.21 -22.61
N GLU A 840 -12.55 4.44 -23.64
CA GLU A 840 -12.96 5.01 -24.93
C GLU A 840 -13.63 3.99 -25.87
N GLY A 841 -13.73 2.72 -25.48
CA GLY A 841 -14.26 1.63 -26.30
C GLY A 841 -13.28 1.11 -27.36
N LYS A 842 -11.99 1.50 -27.29
CA LYS A 842 -10.95 0.97 -28.17
C LYS A 842 -10.45 -0.37 -27.64
N VAL A 843 -10.27 -1.34 -28.53
CA VAL A 843 -9.70 -2.65 -28.20
C VAL A 843 -8.27 -2.71 -28.72
N TYR A 844 -7.32 -2.84 -27.80
CA TYR A 844 -5.92 -3.07 -28.09
C TYR A 844 -5.65 -4.56 -27.95
N THR A 845 -5.21 -5.19 -29.03
CA THR A 845 -4.80 -6.60 -29.03
C THR A 845 -3.33 -6.69 -29.34
N GLY A 846 -2.61 -7.53 -28.62
CA GLY A 846 -1.25 -7.90 -28.95
C GLY A 846 -1.03 -9.39 -28.76
N ASN A 847 0.17 -9.83 -29.09
CA ASN A 847 0.59 -11.20 -28.87
C ASN A 847 2.01 -11.14 -28.32
N CYS A 848 2.18 -11.49 -27.05
CA CYS A 848 3.51 -11.58 -26.45
C CYS A 848 4.18 -12.83 -27.00
N THR A 849 5.34 -12.62 -27.62
CA THR A 849 6.25 -13.67 -28.04
C THR A 849 7.58 -13.42 -27.36
N ASP A 850 8.28 -14.48 -27.00
CA ASP A 850 9.64 -14.42 -26.45
C ASP A 850 9.73 -13.79 -25.04
N LEU A 851 8.70 -13.96 -24.21
CA LEU A 851 8.80 -13.65 -22.77
C LEU A 851 9.94 -14.47 -22.14
N ALA A 852 10.77 -13.81 -21.34
CA ALA A 852 11.85 -14.46 -20.61
C ALA A 852 11.31 -15.56 -19.68
N SER A 853 12.00 -16.70 -19.65
CA SER A 853 11.64 -17.80 -18.75
C SER A 853 11.72 -17.37 -17.28
N PRO A 854 10.86 -17.90 -16.40
CA PRO A 854 11.01 -17.70 -14.96
C PRO A 854 12.39 -18.16 -14.47
N ILE A 855 12.96 -17.41 -13.52
CA ILE A 855 14.26 -17.72 -12.93
C ILE A 855 14.00 -18.31 -11.55
N GLU A 856 14.35 -19.59 -11.38
CA GLU A 856 14.31 -20.28 -10.10
C GLU A 856 15.64 -20.08 -9.37
N ILE A 857 15.55 -19.59 -8.13
CA ILE A 857 16.68 -19.40 -7.23
C ILE A 857 16.51 -20.39 -6.08
N ASN A 858 17.39 -21.39 -6.04
CA ASN A 858 17.45 -22.38 -4.97
C ASN A 858 18.81 -22.37 -4.24
N ASP A 859 19.81 -21.66 -4.77
CA ASP A 859 21.17 -21.62 -4.27
C ASP A 859 21.51 -20.19 -3.79
N TRP A 860 22.05 -20.08 -2.57
CA TRP A 860 22.28 -18.80 -1.90
C TRP A 860 23.63 -18.76 -1.17
N ASP A 861 24.26 -17.59 -1.18
CA ASP A 861 25.28 -17.27 -0.18
C ASP A 861 24.57 -16.72 1.07
N LEU A 862 24.77 -17.39 2.21
CA LEU A 862 24.11 -17.10 3.47
C LEU A 862 25.12 -16.70 4.55
N SER A 863 24.85 -15.60 5.23
CA SER A 863 25.44 -15.24 6.52
C SER A 863 24.37 -15.28 7.61
N VAL A 864 24.63 -16.00 8.72
CA VAL A 864 23.71 -16.09 9.88
C VAL A 864 24.35 -15.44 11.10
N GLU A 865 23.73 -14.36 11.57
CA GLU A 865 23.98 -13.76 12.88
C GLU A 865 23.07 -14.43 13.92
N SER A 866 23.64 -15.07 14.94
CA SER A 866 22.92 -15.68 16.06
C SER A 866 22.81 -14.70 17.22
N TRP A 867 21.65 -14.67 17.87
CA TRP A 867 21.36 -13.89 19.07
C TRP A 867 21.24 -14.83 20.27
N THR A 868 22.07 -14.63 21.29
CA THR A 868 22.10 -15.43 22.53
C THR A 868 22.34 -14.54 23.75
N SER A 869 22.24 -15.09 24.95
CA SER A 869 22.73 -14.41 26.16
C SER A 869 24.21 -14.05 26.01
N GLY A 870 24.55 -12.77 26.20
CA GLY A 870 25.93 -12.28 26.23
C GLY A 870 26.50 -12.19 27.65
N ASP A 871 25.62 -12.04 28.64
CA ASP A 871 25.90 -12.29 30.05
C ASP A 871 24.69 -13.05 30.65
N PRO A 872 24.89 -14.28 31.18
CA PRO A 872 23.78 -15.04 31.78
C PRO A 872 23.16 -14.36 33.01
N ASP A 873 23.90 -13.48 33.68
CA ASP A 873 23.47 -12.82 34.91
C ASP A 873 22.92 -11.39 34.66
N ASP A 874 22.88 -10.92 33.41
CA ASP A 874 22.31 -9.62 33.03
C ASP A 874 21.28 -9.77 31.89
N ALA A 875 20.01 -9.52 32.23
CA ALA A 875 18.86 -9.60 31.32
C ALA A 875 19.01 -8.78 30.02
N LYS A 876 19.79 -7.69 30.06
CA LYS A 876 19.92 -6.74 28.94
C LYS A 876 20.95 -7.15 27.89
N VAL A 877 21.92 -7.99 28.25
CA VAL A 877 23.08 -8.24 27.39
C VAL A 877 22.79 -9.36 26.42
N THR A 878 22.53 -9.00 25.16
CA THR A 878 22.41 -9.94 24.03
C THR A 878 23.71 -9.97 23.23
N ALA A 879 24.34 -11.14 23.13
CA ALA A 879 25.45 -11.38 22.20
C ALA A 879 24.91 -11.61 20.78
N LYS A 880 25.52 -10.95 19.80
CA LYS A 880 25.20 -11.07 18.37
C LYS A 880 26.46 -11.49 17.63
N GLU A 881 26.48 -12.72 17.14
CA GLU A 881 27.68 -13.32 16.54
C GLU A 881 27.36 -13.96 15.19
N ILE A 882 28.21 -13.72 14.18
CA ILE A 882 28.13 -14.46 12.91
C ILE A 882 28.64 -15.88 13.13
N ILE A 883 27.73 -16.86 13.10
CA ILE A 883 28.05 -18.27 13.35
C ILE A 883 28.21 -19.09 12.06
N TYR A 884 27.72 -18.56 10.94
CA TYR A 884 27.79 -19.21 9.64
C TYR A 884 27.98 -18.19 8.53
N GLU A 885 28.93 -18.46 7.64
CA GLU A 885 29.09 -17.79 6.35
C GLU A 885 29.42 -18.87 5.32
N GLY A 886 28.52 -19.10 4.38
CA GLY A 886 28.70 -20.19 3.43
C GLY A 886 27.62 -20.23 2.36
N HIS A 887 27.76 -21.22 1.49
CA HIS A 887 26.80 -21.46 0.42
C HIS A 887 25.79 -22.51 0.86
N THR A 888 24.51 -22.29 0.57
CA THR A 888 23.41 -23.14 1.02
C THR A 888 22.29 -23.23 0.00
N ASP A 889 21.58 -24.35 0.00
CA ASP A 889 20.32 -24.50 -0.70
C ASP A 889 19.21 -23.74 0.06
N ALA A 890 18.07 -23.49 -0.57
CA ALA A 890 16.88 -22.92 0.08
C ALA A 890 16.19 -23.93 1.01
N VAL A 891 16.83 -24.21 2.14
CA VAL A 891 16.39 -25.16 3.17
C VAL A 891 16.23 -24.46 4.54
N PRO A 892 15.44 -25.05 5.46
CA PRO A 892 15.36 -24.55 6.83
C PRO A 892 16.73 -24.48 7.50
N TRP A 893 16.97 -23.46 8.32
CA TRP A 893 18.23 -23.32 9.09
C TRP A 893 18.56 -24.56 9.92
N SER A 894 17.55 -25.22 10.47
CA SER A 894 17.69 -26.46 11.24
C SER A 894 18.29 -27.63 10.44
N SER A 895 18.27 -27.56 9.11
CA SER A 895 18.87 -28.54 8.20
C SER A 895 20.32 -28.19 7.80
N ILE A 896 20.80 -26.99 8.14
CA ILE A 896 22.20 -26.56 7.94
C ILE A 896 22.98 -26.97 9.20
N PRO A 897 23.85 -28.00 9.15
CA PRO A 897 24.46 -28.57 10.36
C PRO A 897 25.25 -27.58 11.22
N GLU A 898 25.88 -26.59 10.60
CA GLU A 898 26.66 -25.54 11.26
C GLU A 898 25.78 -24.47 11.93
N VAL A 899 24.54 -24.29 11.47
CA VAL A 899 23.56 -23.38 12.08
C VAL A 899 22.79 -24.13 13.18
N GLY A 900 22.09 -25.20 12.81
CA GLY A 900 21.30 -26.01 13.74
C GLY A 900 19.93 -25.41 14.07
N GLY A 901 19.11 -26.17 14.82
CA GLY A 901 17.70 -25.85 15.06
C GLY A 901 17.41 -24.88 16.21
N ASN A 902 18.41 -24.57 17.04
CA ASN A 902 18.24 -23.73 18.25
C ASN A 902 18.77 -22.30 18.04
N VAL A 903 18.83 -21.84 16.79
CA VAL A 903 19.36 -20.53 16.43
C VAL A 903 18.21 -19.58 16.12
N SER A 904 18.33 -18.36 16.63
CA SER A 904 17.51 -17.21 16.28
C SER A 904 18.42 -16.03 15.99
N GLY A 905 18.01 -15.14 15.08
CA GLY A 905 18.76 -13.94 14.72
C GLY A 905 18.46 -13.49 13.30
N ILE A 906 19.50 -13.08 12.56
CA ILE A 906 19.38 -12.47 11.23
C ILE A 906 20.11 -13.32 10.19
N GLY A 907 19.40 -13.74 9.15
CA GLY A 907 19.98 -14.38 7.95
C GLY A 907 20.04 -13.42 6.78
N ARG A 908 21.20 -13.27 6.16
CA ARG A 908 21.41 -12.49 4.94
C ARG A 908 21.69 -13.43 3.78
N TYR A 909 20.71 -13.59 2.91
CA TYR A 909 20.77 -14.40 1.71
C TYR A 909 21.13 -13.51 0.52
N THR A 910 22.19 -13.82 -0.22
CA THR A 910 22.61 -13.08 -1.40
C THR A 910 22.80 -14.01 -2.58
N THR A 911 22.41 -13.54 -3.76
CA THR A 911 22.61 -14.23 -5.04
C THR A 911 22.59 -13.21 -6.18
N THR A 912 22.89 -13.66 -7.40
CA THR A 912 22.76 -12.83 -8.60
C THR A 912 21.91 -13.50 -9.66
N PHE A 913 21.25 -12.69 -10.49
CA PHE A 913 20.47 -13.15 -11.64
C PHE A 913 20.58 -12.17 -12.81
N GLU A 914 20.45 -12.64 -14.03
CA GLU A 914 20.57 -11.82 -15.25
C GLU A 914 19.19 -11.36 -15.73
N MET A 915 19.09 -10.08 -16.12
CA MET A 915 17.91 -9.53 -16.78
C MET A 915 18.29 -8.71 -18.01
N THR A 916 17.47 -8.81 -19.05
CA THR A 916 17.67 -8.07 -20.30
C THR A 916 16.43 -7.26 -20.65
N ASP A 917 16.61 -6.16 -21.38
CA ASP A 917 15.54 -5.25 -21.79
C ASP A 917 14.71 -4.74 -20.59
N THR A 918 15.38 -4.31 -19.52
CA THR A 918 14.70 -3.84 -18.29
C THR A 918 13.90 -2.54 -18.49
N ALA A 919 14.11 -1.87 -19.62
CA ALA A 919 13.26 -0.77 -20.05
C ALA A 919 11.81 -1.23 -20.33
N ASN A 920 11.63 -2.43 -20.91
CA ASN A 920 10.33 -2.98 -21.28
C ASN A 920 9.97 -4.25 -20.51
N THR A 921 10.80 -4.70 -19.57
CA THR A 921 10.59 -5.91 -18.78
C THR A 921 10.65 -5.60 -17.29
N GLY A 922 9.61 -5.96 -16.56
CA GLY A 922 9.59 -6.00 -15.09
C GLY A 922 9.66 -7.45 -14.60
N ALA A 923 9.63 -7.66 -13.28
CA ALA A 923 9.54 -8.99 -12.71
C ALA A 923 8.88 -8.97 -11.32
N THR A 924 8.18 -10.05 -10.97
CA THR A 924 7.68 -10.29 -9.62
C THR A 924 8.55 -11.34 -8.93
N LEU A 925 9.03 -11.03 -7.73
CA LEU A 925 9.69 -11.96 -6.82
C LEU A 925 8.64 -12.63 -5.93
N SER A 926 8.70 -13.94 -5.78
CA SER A 926 7.82 -14.71 -4.89
C SER A 926 8.57 -15.84 -4.19
N PHE A 927 8.15 -16.18 -2.97
CA PHE A 927 8.76 -17.24 -2.16
C PHE A 927 7.80 -18.40 -1.93
N THR A 928 8.28 -19.64 -2.07
CA THR A 928 7.54 -20.82 -1.59
C THR A 928 7.40 -20.78 -0.06
N GLY A 929 8.50 -20.42 0.63
CA GLY A 929 8.56 -20.19 2.05
C GLY A 929 9.69 -19.24 2.38
N VAL A 930 9.39 -18.22 3.17
CA VAL A 930 10.37 -17.32 3.77
C VAL A 930 9.86 -17.00 5.16
N GLY A 931 10.72 -17.13 6.17
CA GLY A 931 10.28 -16.92 7.53
C GLY A 931 11.39 -16.60 8.54
N GLU A 932 11.11 -15.74 9.53
CA GLU A 932 9.73 -15.30 9.84
C GLU A 932 9.31 -13.95 9.25
N THR A 933 10.15 -12.91 9.27
CA THR A 933 9.92 -11.68 8.48
C THR A 933 11.06 -11.46 7.50
N PHE A 934 10.80 -10.70 6.42
CA PHE A 934 11.83 -10.44 5.41
C PHE A 934 11.78 -9.05 4.79
N GLN A 935 12.97 -8.57 4.43
CA GLN A 935 13.19 -7.39 3.60
C GLN A 935 13.98 -7.77 2.34
N VAL A 936 13.72 -7.05 1.26
CA VAL A 936 14.37 -7.29 -0.03
C VAL A 936 15.20 -6.07 -0.43
N TYR A 937 16.43 -6.34 -0.86
CA TYR A 937 17.33 -5.37 -1.45
C TYR A 937 17.67 -5.83 -2.86
N LEU A 938 17.62 -4.90 -3.80
CA LEU A 938 18.02 -5.14 -5.18
C LEU A 938 19.09 -4.13 -5.56
N ASN A 939 20.24 -4.63 -6.04
CA ASN A 939 21.38 -3.81 -6.44
C ASN A 939 21.84 -2.83 -5.33
N GLY A 940 21.82 -3.28 -4.08
CA GLY A 940 22.18 -2.47 -2.89
C GLY A 940 21.12 -1.46 -2.43
N LYS A 941 19.95 -1.38 -3.06
CA LYS A 941 18.84 -0.51 -2.64
C LYS A 941 17.74 -1.34 -1.97
N GLN A 942 17.32 -0.93 -0.77
CA GLN A 942 16.15 -1.51 -0.10
C GLN A 942 14.90 -1.20 -0.91
N LEU A 943 14.08 -2.21 -1.16
CA LEU A 943 12.75 -2.06 -1.75
C LEU A 943 11.77 -1.52 -0.69
N PRO A 944 10.61 -0.98 -1.09
CA PRO A 944 9.52 -0.72 -0.15
C PRO A 944 9.16 -1.97 0.66
N ALA A 945 8.48 -1.77 1.81
CA ALA A 945 8.07 -2.87 2.68
C ALA A 945 7.42 -3.99 1.88
N ALA A 946 7.95 -5.21 2.04
CA ALA A 946 7.45 -6.38 1.36
C ALA A 946 6.18 -6.90 2.04
N ASP A 947 5.24 -7.38 1.23
CA ASP A 947 4.04 -8.02 1.75
C ASP A 947 4.40 -9.36 2.42
N GLN A 948 4.23 -9.40 3.74
CA GLN A 948 4.57 -10.58 4.55
C GLN A 948 3.53 -11.70 4.43
N VAL A 949 2.31 -11.41 3.95
CA VAL A 949 1.22 -12.38 3.79
C VAL A 949 1.32 -13.06 2.42
N THR A 950 1.35 -12.28 1.34
CA THR A 950 1.45 -12.84 -0.02
C THR A 950 2.87 -13.30 -0.36
N LYS A 951 3.88 -12.77 0.34
CA LYS A 951 5.31 -13.06 0.13
C LYS A 951 5.74 -12.75 -1.31
N GLN A 952 5.16 -11.68 -1.89
CA GLN A 952 5.42 -11.20 -3.24
C GLN A 952 5.95 -9.76 -3.24
N VAL A 953 6.87 -9.47 -4.16
CA VAL A 953 7.45 -8.13 -4.34
C VAL A 953 7.61 -7.83 -5.83
N ASP A 954 7.11 -6.67 -6.28
CA ASP A 954 7.37 -6.18 -7.65
C ASP A 954 8.75 -5.55 -7.72
N LEU A 955 9.56 -5.96 -8.69
CA LEU A 955 10.94 -5.48 -8.88
C LEU A 955 11.04 -4.37 -9.94
N ASP A 956 9.93 -4.00 -10.58
CA ASP A 956 9.94 -2.98 -11.63
C ASP A 956 10.45 -1.62 -11.13
N GLY A 957 11.24 -0.95 -11.96
CA GLY A 957 11.94 0.29 -11.62
C GLY A 957 13.22 0.13 -10.78
N TYR A 958 13.53 -1.07 -10.28
CA TYR A 958 14.76 -1.37 -9.52
C TYR A 958 15.74 -2.29 -10.26
N LEU A 959 15.28 -2.96 -11.32
CA LEU A 959 16.08 -3.80 -12.21
C LEU A 959 17.08 -2.98 -13.05
N LYS A 960 18.26 -3.54 -13.32
CA LYS A 960 19.24 -3.00 -14.28
C LYS A 960 19.57 -4.03 -15.36
N GLU A 961 20.04 -3.56 -16.51
CA GLU A 961 20.49 -4.42 -17.61
C GLU A 961 21.70 -5.27 -17.17
N GLY A 962 21.65 -6.58 -17.44
CA GLY A 962 22.67 -7.55 -17.04
C GLY A 962 22.46 -8.13 -15.63
N GLU A 963 23.56 -8.41 -14.94
CA GLU A 963 23.59 -9.06 -13.62
C GLU A 963 23.00 -8.16 -12.52
N ASN A 964 21.92 -8.60 -11.89
CA ASN A 964 21.29 -7.98 -10.72
C ASN A 964 21.67 -8.75 -9.46
N GLU A 965 22.03 -8.03 -8.40
CA GLU A 965 22.29 -8.61 -7.07
C GLU A 965 21.00 -8.55 -6.24
N LEU A 966 20.54 -9.71 -5.77
CA LEU A 966 19.40 -9.86 -4.89
C LEU A 966 19.89 -10.21 -3.50
N THR A 967 19.51 -9.41 -2.49
CA THR A 967 19.70 -9.74 -1.09
C THR A 967 18.36 -9.81 -0.37
N VAL A 968 18.11 -10.91 0.32
CA VAL A 968 16.94 -11.10 1.19
C VAL A 968 17.44 -11.18 2.63
N VAL A 969 16.96 -10.28 3.47
CA VAL A 969 17.29 -10.23 4.90
C VAL A 969 16.12 -10.83 5.67
N VAL A 970 16.34 -12.02 6.24
CA VAL A 970 15.36 -12.74 7.05
C VAL A 970 15.65 -12.46 8.52
N ALA A 971 14.64 -12.01 9.26
CA ALA A 971 14.70 -11.91 10.72
C ALA A 971 13.76 -12.96 11.35
N THR A 972 14.27 -13.70 12.31
CA THR A 972 13.54 -14.80 12.97
C THR A 972 13.00 -14.33 14.31
N SER A 973 11.92 -14.93 14.81
CA SER A 973 11.60 -14.76 16.23
C SER A 973 12.69 -15.35 17.13
N LEU A 974 12.76 -14.90 18.38
CA LEU A 974 13.72 -15.38 19.38
C LEU A 974 13.40 -16.78 19.94
N GLN A 975 12.26 -17.38 19.56
CA GLN A 975 11.74 -18.61 20.16
C GLN A 975 12.75 -19.77 20.16
N ASN A 976 13.43 -20.03 19.04
CA ASN A 976 14.37 -21.16 18.95
C ASN A 976 15.58 -21.01 19.88
N ALA A 977 16.04 -19.79 20.16
CA ALA A 977 17.14 -19.53 21.08
C ALA A 977 16.70 -19.66 22.55
N VAL A 978 15.47 -19.26 22.89
CA VAL A 978 14.96 -19.21 24.27
C VAL A 978 14.31 -20.52 24.71
N ASN A 979 13.56 -21.18 23.82
CA ASN A 979 12.74 -22.37 24.13
C ASN A 979 13.35 -23.69 23.60
N ALA A 980 14.63 -23.67 23.21
CA ALA A 980 15.41 -24.81 22.70
C ALA A 980 15.22 -26.16 23.44
N PRO A 981 14.97 -26.22 24.77
CA PRO A 981 14.77 -27.50 25.48
C PRO A 981 13.34 -28.05 25.45
N ASN A 982 12.32 -27.21 25.20
CA ASN A 982 10.94 -27.47 25.64
C ASN A 982 9.87 -27.36 24.52
N SER A 983 10.25 -27.03 23.28
CA SER A 983 9.31 -26.87 22.15
C SER A 983 9.92 -27.41 20.84
N ALA A 984 9.08 -27.70 19.84
CA ALA A 984 9.56 -28.03 18.51
C ALA A 984 10.15 -26.78 17.85
N ALA A 985 11.37 -26.88 17.32
CA ALA A 985 12.03 -25.76 16.67
C ALA A 985 11.20 -25.24 15.48
N LYS A 986 11.01 -23.92 15.44
CA LYS A 986 10.41 -23.22 14.30
C LYS A 986 11.30 -23.33 13.06
N VAL A 987 10.64 -23.25 11.92
CA VAL A 987 11.27 -23.27 10.60
C VAL A 987 11.65 -21.85 10.21
N TYR A 988 12.96 -21.57 10.16
CA TYR A 988 13.51 -20.27 9.76
C TYR A 988 14.29 -20.35 8.44
N GLY A 989 14.37 -19.21 7.77
CA GLY A 989 15.12 -19.02 6.52
C GLY A 989 14.23 -19.00 5.28
N ILE A 990 14.88 -19.07 4.11
CA ILE A 990 14.21 -19.28 2.82
C ILE A 990 14.09 -20.79 2.59
N VAL A 991 12.87 -21.26 2.34
CA VAL A 991 12.54 -22.68 2.20
C VAL A 991 11.83 -22.93 0.88
N GLY A 992 12.38 -23.84 0.07
CA GLY A 992 11.86 -24.14 -1.25
C GLY A 992 12.21 -23.07 -2.28
N THR A 993 11.46 -23.04 -3.37
CA THR A 993 11.83 -22.22 -4.53
C THR A 993 11.52 -20.75 -4.32
N THR A 994 12.54 -19.91 -4.55
CA THR A 994 12.35 -18.48 -4.80
C THR A 994 12.24 -18.28 -6.31
N LEU A 995 11.18 -17.60 -6.76
CA LEU A 995 10.88 -17.44 -8.17
C LEU A 995 10.91 -15.96 -8.54
N ILE A 996 11.68 -15.62 -9.57
CA ILE A 996 11.58 -14.35 -10.28
C ILE A 996 10.80 -14.61 -11.56
N GLN A 997 9.60 -14.05 -11.66
CA GLN A 997 8.70 -14.19 -12.80
C GLN A 997 8.75 -12.91 -13.64
N PRO A 998 9.42 -12.90 -14.81
CA PRO A 998 9.44 -11.75 -15.70
C PRO A 998 8.07 -11.47 -16.30
N TYR A 999 7.79 -10.20 -16.57
CA TYR A 999 6.65 -9.75 -17.36
C TYR A 999 7.05 -8.63 -18.32
N GLN A 1000 6.44 -8.61 -19.51
CA GLN A 1000 6.65 -7.55 -20.49
C GLN A 1000 5.70 -6.38 -20.20
N LYS A 1001 6.25 -5.15 -20.19
CA LYS A 1001 5.52 -3.90 -20.09
C LYS A 1001 5.13 -3.42 -21.48
N VAL A 1002 3.82 -3.33 -21.75
CA VAL A 1002 3.30 -2.83 -23.03
C VAL A 1002 2.39 -1.64 -22.80
N GLN A 1003 2.80 -0.47 -23.29
CA GLN A 1003 1.99 0.74 -23.24
C GLN A 1003 0.76 0.62 -24.15
N ILE A 1004 -0.43 0.81 -23.57
CA ILE A 1004 -1.73 0.74 -24.24
C ILE A 1004 -2.02 2.11 -24.87
N LYS A 1005 -1.47 2.32 -26.05
CA LYS A 1005 -1.66 3.54 -26.85
C LYS A 1005 -1.68 3.21 -28.34
N GLU A 1006 -2.16 4.13 -29.16
CA GLU A 1006 -2.07 3.96 -30.61
C GLU A 1006 -0.60 3.85 -31.04
N THR A 1007 -0.23 2.70 -31.61
CA THR A 1007 1.11 2.45 -32.16
C THR A 1007 1.19 2.93 -33.60
N ALA A 1008 2.40 3.32 -34.04
CA ALA A 1008 2.63 3.75 -35.41
C ALA A 1008 2.39 2.58 -36.39
N ASN A 1009 1.65 2.83 -37.47
CA ASN A 1009 1.47 1.88 -38.56
C ASN A 1009 2.74 1.81 -39.42
N LYS A 1010 3.43 0.68 -39.34
CA LYS A 1010 4.71 0.44 -40.04
C LYS A 1010 4.59 -0.32 -41.36
N ALA A 1011 3.39 -0.65 -41.82
CA ALA A 1011 3.21 -1.50 -42.99
C ALA A 1011 3.88 -0.94 -44.25
N ILE A 1012 3.81 0.38 -44.46
CA ILE A 1012 4.46 1.06 -45.59
C ILE A 1012 5.99 1.05 -45.42
N LEU A 1013 6.49 1.37 -44.23
CA LEU A 1013 7.93 1.36 -43.95
C LEU A 1013 8.53 -0.03 -44.19
N GLN A 1014 7.89 -1.09 -43.69
CA GLN A 1014 8.31 -2.47 -43.93
C GLN A 1014 8.37 -2.79 -45.43
N ALA A 1015 7.32 -2.47 -46.19
CA ALA A 1015 7.30 -2.72 -47.64
C ALA A 1015 8.40 -1.96 -48.39
N VAL A 1016 8.72 -0.73 -47.97
CA VAL A 1016 9.80 0.07 -48.55
C VAL A 1016 11.18 -0.49 -48.19
N ILE A 1017 11.37 -0.98 -46.96
CA ILE A 1017 12.59 -1.68 -46.52
C ILE A 1017 12.79 -2.95 -47.35
N ASP A 1018 11.77 -3.78 -47.51
CA ASP A 1018 11.86 -5.03 -48.28
C ASP A 1018 12.30 -4.75 -49.72
N TYR A 1019 11.73 -3.71 -50.35
CA TYR A 1019 12.14 -3.26 -51.68
C TYR A 1019 13.58 -2.74 -51.70
N ALA A 1020 13.98 -1.90 -50.74
CA ALA A 1020 15.32 -1.35 -50.66
C ALA A 1020 16.39 -2.43 -50.45
N VAL A 1021 16.13 -3.43 -49.60
CA VAL A 1021 17.00 -4.60 -49.41
C VAL A 1021 17.17 -5.35 -50.75
N ALA A 1022 16.08 -5.55 -51.49
CA ALA A 1022 16.14 -6.18 -52.81
C ALA A 1022 16.99 -5.38 -53.80
N GLN A 1023 16.89 -4.04 -53.80
CA GLN A 1023 17.73 -3.19 -54.66
C GLN A 1023 19.20 -3.22 -54.26
N LYS A 1024 19.53 -3.21 -52.96
CA LYS A 1024 20.92 -3.30 -52.45
C LYS A 1024 21.61 -4.58 -52.90
N ASN A 1025 20.86 -5.69 -52.95
CA ASN A 1025 21.35 -7.01 -53.32
C ASN A 1025 21.40 -7.24 -54.85
N ALA A 1026 20.86 -6.34 -55.66
CA ALA A 1026 20.86 -6.48 -57.11
C ALA A 1026 22.26 -6.20 -57.72
N PRO A 1027 22.70 -6.93 -58.75
CA PRO A 1027 24.00 -6.69 -59.39
C PRO A 1027 24.18 -5.25 -59.91
N SER A 1028 23.09 -4.61 -60.32
CA SER A 1028 23.05 -3.22 -60.78
C SER A 1028 23.44 -2.20 -59.71
N PHE A 1029 23.32 -2.54 -58.42
CA PHE A 1029 23.71 -1.63 -57.33
C PHE A 1029 25.20 -1.27 -57.41
N SER A 1030 26.05 -2.21 -57.85
CA SER A 1030 27.49 -1.97 -58.05
C SER A 1030 27.81 -0.93 -59.13
N GLN A 1031 26.85 -0.62 -60.01
CA GLN A 1031 27.00 0.37 -61.08
C GLN A 1031 26.53 1.76 -60.65
N VAL A 1032 25.85 1.89 -59.51
CA VAL A 1032 25.43 3.16 -58.94
C VAL A 1032 26.65 3.95 -58.46
N ILE A 1033 26.63 5.27 -58.59
CA ILE A 1033 27.73 6.12 -58.12
C ILE A 1033 28.01 5.96 -56.62
N GLY A 1034 29.27 6.11 -56.22
CA GLY A 1034 29.74 5.78 -54.87
C GLY A 1034 29.03 6.57 -53.77
N SER A 1035 28.76 7.86 -54.01
CA SER A 1035 28.04 8.73 -53.07
C SER A 1035 26.61 8.27 -52.79
N VAL A 1036 25.90 7.78 -53.82
CA VAL A 1036 24.52 7.28 -53.68
C VAL A 1036 24.49 5.91 -53.00
N GLN A 1037 25.45 5.02 -53.27
CA GLN A 1037 25.53 3.73 -52.56
C GLN A 1037 25.66 3.93 -51.03
N ALA A 1038 26.48 4.91 -50.63
CA ALA A 1038 26.70 5.25 -49.22
C ALA A 1038 25.46 5.87 -48.57
N SER A 1039 24.84 6.87 -49.21
CA SER A 1039 23.64 7.53 -48.65
C SER A 1039 22.42 6.61 -48.62
N PHE A 1040 22.25 5.76 -49.63
CA PHE A 1040 21.21 4.73 -49.66
C PHE A 1040 21.36 3.70 -48.54
N THR A 1041 22.59 3.21 -48.31
CA THR A 1041 22.86 2.24 -47.25
C THR A 1041 22.56 2.82 -45.88
N ALA A 1042 23.01 4.05 -45.60
CA ALA A 1042 22.72 4.72 -44.33
C ALA A 1042 21.22 4.93 -44.10
N ALA A 1043 20.46 5.34 -45.13
CA ALA A 1043 19.02 5.50 -45.03
C ALA A 1043 18.28 4.16 -44.81
N LEU A 1044 18.78 3.06 -45.40
CA LEU A 1044 18.23 1.72 -45.20
C LEU A 1044 18.45 1.24 -43.76
N ASP A 1045 19.67 1.41 -43.23
CA ASP A 1045 20.01 0.98 -41.87
C ASP A 1045 19.18 1.76 -40.83
N GLN A 1046 19.02 3.08 -41.01
CA GLN A 1046 18.17 3.92 -40.15
C GLN A 1046 16.68 3.54 -40.25
N ALA A 1047 16.19 3.22 -41.45
CA ALA A 1047 14.83 2.76 -41.65
C ALA A 1047 14.57 1.42 -40.93
N GLN A 1048 15.54 0.49 -40.97
CA GLN A 1048 15.47 -0.79 -40.26
C GLN A 1048 15.44 -0.60 -38.73
N GLU A 1049 16.26 0.30 -38.20
CA GLU A 1049 16.28 0.66 -36.77
C GLU A 1049 14.93 1.22 -36.29
N ILE A 1050 14.36 2.19 -37.02
CA ILE A 1050 13.04 2.78 -36.72
C ILE A 1050 11.94 1.72 -36.82
N ASN A 1051 12.06 0.80 -37.78
CA ASN A 1051 11.09 -0.28 -37.96
C ASN A 1051 11.12 -1.28 -36.80
N SER A 1052 12.29 -1.58 -36.21
CA SER A 1052 12.42 -2.42 -35.00
C SER A 1052 12.04 -1.72 -33.68
N SER A 1053 12.04 -0.39 -33.62
CA SER A 1053 11.77 0.35 -32.38
C SER A 1053 10.29 0.30 -31.95
N LEU A 1054 9.99 -0.26 -30.76
CA LEU A 1054 8.62 -0.31 -30.20
C LEU A 1054 8.06 1.10 -29.86
N SER A 1055 8.92 2.09 -29.68
CA SER A 1055 8.56 3.46 -29.32
C SER A 1055 8.52 4.45 -30.50
N ALA A 1056 8.73 3.99 -31.74
CA ALA A 1056 8.73 4.83 -32.92
C ALA A 1056 7.38 5.54 -33.13
N THR A 1057 7.42 6.87 -33.26
CA THR A 1057 6.24 7.68 -33.58
C THR A 1057 5.85 7.54 -35.05
N GLN A 1058 4.58 7.79 -35.38
CA GLN A 1058 4.13 7.78 -36.78
C GLN A 1058 4.93 8.77 -37.64
N GLN A 1059 5.34 9.91 -37.08
CA GLN A 1059 6.16 10.89 -37.80
C GLN A 1059 7.56 10.34 -38.12
N GLN A 1060 8.19 9.61 -37.19
CA GLN A 1060 9.49 8.97 -37.45
C GLN A 1060 9.36 7.86 -38.49
N VAL A 1061 8.31 7.04 -38.40
CA VAL A 1061 8.01 5.99 -39.39
C VAL A 1061 7.78 6.61 -40.77
N ASP A 1062 7.00 7.69 -40.84
CA ASP A 1062 6.72 8.41 -42.07
C ASP A 1062 7.97 9.03 -42.69
N LEU A 1063 8.80 9.66 -41.87
CA LEU A 1063 10.06 10.27 -42.31
C LEU A 1063 11.05 9.21 -42.78
N ALA A 1064 11.13 8.07 -42.08
CA ALA A 1064 12.03 6.98 -42.43
C ALA A 1064 11.74 6.41 -43.82
N TRP A 1065 10.47 6.08 -44.11
CA TRP A 1065 10.13 5.51 -45.42
C TRP A 1065 10.24 6.56 -46.53
N GLN A 1066 9.93 7.83 -46.27
CA GLN A 1066 10.13 8.93 -47.23
C GLN A 1066 11.61 9.16 -47.56
N THR A 1067 12.47 9.13 -46.54
CA THR A 1067 13.92 9.28 -46.69
C THR A 1067 14.48 8.13 -47.50
N LEU A 1068 14.12 6.89 -47.15
CA LEU A 1068 14.54 5.70 -47.88
C LEU A 1068 14.04 5.71 -49.33
N MET A 1069 12.79 6.13 -49.58
CA MET A 1069 12.26 6.29 -50.94
C MET A 1069 13.01 7.34 -51.77
N THR A 1070 13.46 8.42 -51.12
CA THR A 1070 14.28 9.45 -51.78
C THR A 1070 15.62 8.87 -52.23
N GLU A 1071 16.26 8.04 -51.41
CA GLU A 1071 17.50 7.36 -51.79
C GLU A 1071 17.26 6.27 -52.84
N ILE A 1072 16.14 5.52 -52.76
CA ILE A 1072 15.74 4.57 -53.81
C ILE A 1072 15.69 5.25 -55.18
N HIS A 1073 15.16 6.47 -55.27
CA HIS A 1073 15.11 7.21 -56.53
C HIS A 1073 16.50 7.59 -57.07
N LYS A 1074 17.51 7.73 -56.21
CA LYS A 1074 18.88 8.05 -56.63
C LYS A 1074 19.62 6.87 -57.25
N LEU A 1075 19.12 5.63 -57.09
CA LEU A 1075 19.76 4.44 -57.68
C LEU A 1075 19.87 4.48 -59.21
N GLY A 1076 19.20 5.42 -59.89
CA GLY A 1076 19.37 5.67 -61.33
C GLY A 1076 20.65 6.42 -61.70
N PHE A 1077 21.38 7.01 -60.75
CA PHE A 1077 22.67 7.66 -61.00
C PHE A 1077 23.77 6.60 -61.06
N ILE A 1078 24.04 6.11 -62.27
CA ILE A 1078 25.06 5.10 -62.55
C ILE A 1078 26.36 5.74 -63.06
N GLN A 1079 27.48 5.08 -62.75
CA GLN A 1079 28.81 5.48 -63.22
C GLN A 1079 28.88 5.46 -64.75
N GLY A 1080 29.58 6.44 -65.33
CA GLY A 1080 29.86 6.47 -66.76
C GLY A 1080 30.81 5.35 -67.19
N ASP A 1081 30.64 4.84 -68.41
CA ASP A 1081 31.55 3.87 -69.02
C ASP A 1081 32.87 4.55 -69.39
N LYS A 1082 33.88 4.28 -68.56
CA LYS A 1082 35.23 4.85 -68.65
C LYS A 1082 36.16 4.10 -69.60
N ALA A 1083 35.73 3.01 -70.24
CA ALA A 1083 36.64 2.15 -71.01
C ALA A 1083 37.31 2.89 -72.18
N ALA A 1084 36.54 3.71 -72.91
CA ALA A 1084 37.06 4.52 -74.01
C ALA A 1084 37.99 5.63 -73.51
N LEU A 1085 37.60 6.34 -72.43
CA LEU A 1085 38.42 7.38 -71.81
C LEU A 1085 39.75 6.83 -71.29
N ALA A 1086 39.74 5.66 -70.66
CA ALA A 1086 40.94 4.98 -70.17
C ALA A 1086 41.90 4.61 -71.32
N SER A 1087 41.34 4.15 -72.44
CA SER A 1087 42.12 3.86 -73.65
C SER A 1087 42.71 5.13 -74.25
N LEU A 1088 41.93 6.22 -74.30
CA LEU A 1088 42.37 7.50 -74.83
C LEU A 1088 43.41 8.18 -73.94
N VAL A 1089 43.28 8.10 -72.61
CA VAL A 1089 44.30 8.56 -71.66
C VAL A 1089 45.60 7.77 -71.81
N THR A 1090 45.51 6.45 -72.01
CA THR A 1090 46.69 5.63 -72.30
C THR A 1090 47.41 6.09 -73.57
N LEU A 1091 46.65 6.37 -74.64
CA LEU A 1091 47.22 6.91 -75.86
C LEU A 1091 47.78 8.33 -75.65
N GLY A 1092 47.05 9.20 -74.94
CA GLY A 1092 47.50 10.54 -74.58
C GLY A 1092 48.84 10.52 -73.85
N ASN A 1093 49.02 9.66 -72.84
CA ASN A 1093 50.30 9.51 -72.13
C ASN A 1093 51.48 9.27 -73.11
N SER A 1094 51.29 8.50 -74.19
CA SER A 1094 52.35 8.26 -75.19
C SER A 1094 52.75 9.51 -76.00
N PHE A 1095 51.82 10.44 -76.24
CA PHE A 1095 52.12 11.74 -76.85
C PHE A 1095 52.79 12.67 -75.83
N HIS A 1096 52.37 12.61 -74.57
CA HIS A 1096 52.97 13.37 -73.47
C HIS A 1096 54.44 12.99 -73.23
N ASP A 1097 54.81 11.73 -73.39
CA ASP A 1097 56.20 11.26 -73.28
C ASP A 1097 57.16 11.91 -74.31
N ASN A 1098 56.63 12.45 -75.42
CA ASN A 1098 57.40 13.10 -76.48
C ASN A 1098 57.05 14.58 -76.65
N ILE A 1099 56.50 15.20 -75.60
CA ILE A 1099 55.88 16.52 -75.69
C ILE A 1099 56.85 17.62 -76.13
N ASP A 1100 58.15 17.46 -75.85
CA ASP A 1100 59.22 18.39 -76.23
C ASP A 1100 59.40 18.57 -77.75
N ASN A 1101 58.91 17.62 -78.56
CA ASN A 1101 58.94 17.72 -80.02
C ASN A 1101 57.86 18.64 -80.60
N TYR A 1102 56.89 19.05 -79.78
CA TYR A 1102 55.74 19.86 -80.16
C TYR A 1102 55.88 21.30 -79.68
N THR A 1103 55.15 22.21 -80.34
CA THR A 1103 55.17 23.64 -80.02
C THR A 1103 54.53 23.91 -78.65
N PRO A 1104 55.10 24.81 -77.83
CA PRO A 1104 54.53 25.13 -76.51
C PRO A 1104 53.05 25.55 -76.55
N ALA A 1105 52.62 26.22 -77.61
CA ALA A 1105 51.24 26.67 -77.80
C ALA A 1105 50.21 25.53 -77.89
N THR A 1106 50.62 24.33 -78.33
CA THR A 1106 49.74 23.17 -78.50
C THR A 1106 49.97 22.09 -77.43
N ALA A 1107 51.17 22.02 -76.89
CA ALA A 1107 51.55 21.08 -75.82
C ALA A 1107 50.89 21.36 -74.46
N GLN A 1108 50.76 22.64 -74.07
CA GLN A 1108 50.20 23.02 -72.77
C GLN A 1108 48.70 22.67 -72.64
N PRO A 1109 47.82 23.03 -73.60
CA PRO A 1109 46.41 22.64 -73.55
C PRO A 1109 46.19 21.12 -73.52
N PHE A 1110 47.01 20.36 -74.25
CA PHE A 1110 46.97 18.90 -74.26
C PHE A 1110 47.31 18.28 -72.90
N THR A 1111 48.36 18.76 -72.24
CA THR A 1111 48.74 18.28 -70.90
C THR A 1111 47.65 18.56 -69.87
N THR A 1112 46.99 19.73 -69.94
CA THR A 1112 45.85 20.06 -69.08
C THR A 1112 44.65 19.15 -69.33
N ALA A 1113 44.31 18.87 -70.60
CA ALA A 1113 43.21 17.97 -70.96
C ALA A 1113 43.46 16.53 -70.51
N LEU A 1114 44.71 16.04 -70.59
CA LEU A 1114 45.10 14.70 -70.14
C LEU A 1114 44.97 14.53 -68.62
N ALA A 1115 45.43 15.52 -67.84
CA ALA A 1115 45.29 15.50 -66.39
C ALA A 1115 43.81 15.55 -65.95
N ALA A 1116 42.97 16.34 -66.65
CA ALA A 1116 41.53 16.38 -66.40
C ALA A 1116 40.85 15.04 -66.71
N ALA A 1117 41.23 14.39 -67.81
CA ALA A 1117 40.73 13.07 -68.17
C ALA A 1117 41.15 11.96 -67.18
N GLN A 1118 42.35 12.05 -66.61
CA GLN A 1118 42.82 11.15 -65.56
C GLN A 1118 42.00 11.31 -64.26
N ALA A 1119 41.72 12.56 -63.84
CA ALA A 1119 40.89 12.82 -62.67
C ALA A 1119 39.48 12.23 -62.82
N VAL A 1120 38.86 12.32 -64.00
CA VAL A 1120 37.55 11.73 -64.28
C VAL A 1120 37.58 10.20 -64.25
N LEU A 1121 38.71 9.55 -64.56
CA LEU A 1121 38.84 8.09 -64.45
C LEU A 1121 38.81 7.61 -62.98
N GLU A 1122 39.38 8.39 -62.07
CA GLU A 1122 39.48 8.05 -60.64
C GLU A 1122 38.20 8.36 -59.85
N ASP A 1123 37.35 9.26 -60.35
CA ASP A 1123 36.14 9.72 -59.69
C ASP A 1123 35.00 8.67 -59.67
N GLN A 1124 34.66 8.13 -58.51
CA GLN A 1124 33.60 7.12 -58.34
C GLN A 1124 32.17 7.67 -58.55
N ASP A 1125 32.03 8.99 -58.71
CA ASP A 1125 30.78 9.68 -59.00
C ASP A 1125 30.68 10.20 -60.45
N ALA A 1126 31.72 10.01 -61.27
CA ALA A 1126 31.73 10.50 -62.65
C ALA A 1126 30.60 9.87 -63.48
N LEU A 1127 29.69 10.73 -63.96
CA LEU A 1127 28.59 10.34 -64.84
C LEU A 1127 29.05 10.28 -66.30
N GLN A 1128 28.28 9.59 -67.15
CA GLN A 1128 28.63 9.42 -68.58
C GLN A 1128 28.93 10.75 -69.29
N GLY A 1129 28.19 11.82 -68.98
CA GLY A 1129 28.42 13.14 -69.59
C GLY A 1129 29.79 13.74 -69.25
N GLU A 1130 30.32 13.48 -68.05
CA GLU A 1130 31.64 13.95 -67.62
C GLU A 1130 32.75 13.10 -68.26
N VAL A 1131 32.52 11.80 -68.38
CA VAL A 1131 33.40 10.87 -69.09
C VAL A 1131 33.50 11.24 -70.58
N ASP A 1132 32.37 11.52 -71.23
CA ASP A 1132 32.31 11.91 -72.64
C ASP A 1132 33.00 13.27 -72.88
N ALA A 1133 32.74 14.25 -72.01
CA ALA A 1133 33.35 15.58 -72.12
C ALA A 1133 34.88 15.52 -71.96
N ALA A 1134 35.36 14.76 -70.97
CA ALA A 1134 36.79 14.53 -70.77
C ALA A 1134 37.42 13.78 -71.95
N HIS A 1135 36.70 12.81 -72.53
CA HIS A 1135 37.14 12.07 -73.71
C HIS A 1135 37.27 13.00 -74.92
N SER A 1136 36.24 13.79 -75.23
CA SER A 1136 36.26 14.74 -76.34
C SER A 1136 37.35 15.80 -76.16
N ALA A 1137 37.47 16.41 -74.98
CA ALA A 1137 38.47 17.43 -74.71
C ALA A 1137 39.91 16.90 -74.86
N LEU A 1138 40.17 15.68 -74.37
CA LEU A 1138 41.48 15.04 -74.55
C LEU A 1138 41.76 14.72 -76.02
N LEU A 1139 40.79 14.15 -76.73
CA LEU A 1139 40.95 13.81 -78.15
C LEU A 1139 41.21 15.05 -79.01
N ASP A 1140 40.44 16.12 -78.80
CA ASP A 1140 40.59 17.38 -79.52
C ASP A 1140 41.96 18.02 -79.24
N ALA A 1141 42.42 17.99 -77.99
CA ALA A 1141 43.73 18.51 -77.64
C ALA A 1141 44.87 17.68 -78.26
N MET A 1142 44.73 16.34 -78.33
CA MET A 1142 45.66 15.46 -79.03
C MET A 1142 45.74 15.77 -80.53
N MET A 1143 44.59 16.00 -81.19
CA MET A 1143 44.54 16.31 -82.63
C MET A 1143 45.15 17.68 -82.97
N ASN A 1144 45.22 18.59 -82.00
CA ASN A 1144 45.76 19.93 -82.18
C ASN A 1144 47.26 20.05 -81.91
N LEU A 1145 47.95 18.98 -81.48
CA LEU A 1145 49.41 18.98 -81.34
C LEU A 1145 50.10 19.29 -82.68
N ARG A 1146 51.10 20.17 -82.66
CA ARG A 1146 51.90 20.57 -83.83
C ARG A 1146 53.39 20.46 -83.54
N TYR A 1147 54.13 19.77 -84.41
CA TYR A 1147 55.59 19.66 -84.31
C TYR A 1147 56.26 21.03 -84.47
N LYS A 1148 57.42 21.21 -83.83
CA LYS A 1148 58.29 22.37 -84.08
C LYS A 1148 58.81 22.34 -85.53
N ALA A 1149 58.90 23.49 -86.18
CA ALA A 1149 59.49 23.61 -87.52
C ALA A 1149 61.01 23.33 -87.50
N ASP A 1150 61.50 22.62 -88.52
CA ASP A 1150 62.90 22.41 -88.83
C ASP A 1150 63.46 23.68 -89.50
N LYS A 1151 64.39 24.34 -88.81
CA LYS A 1151 64.94 25.64 -89.22
C LYS A 1151 66.32 25.53 -89.88
N SER A 1152 66.81 24.31 -90.09
CA SER A 1152 68.17 24.06 -90.58
C SER A 1152 68.46 24.73 -91.92
N ILE A 1153 67.48 24.82 -92.83
CA ILE A 1153 67.63 25.50 -94.13
C ILE A 1153 67.64 27.02 -93.98
N LEU A 1154 66.73 27.59 -93.17
CA LEU A 1154 66.67 29.03 -92.88
C LEU A 1154 67.97 29.53 -92.24
N GLU A 1155 68.51 28.78 -91.29
CA GLU A 1155 69.83 29.04 -90.67
C GLU A 1155 70.96 29.05 -91.72
N ALA A 1156 70.93 28.12 -92.68
CA ALA A 1156 71.94 28.02 -93.73
C ALA A 1156 71.87 29.20 -94.72
N VAL A 1157 70.68 29.66 -95.09
CA VAL A 1157 70.49 30.82 -95.99
C VAL A 1157 70.89 32.13 -95.30
N LEU A 1158 70.54 32.31 -94.02
CA LEU A 1158 70.98 33.45 -93.21
C LEU A 1158 72.51 33.53 -93.10
N ALA A 1159 73.17 32.40 -92.85
CA ALA A 1159 74.62 32.33 -92.80
C ALA A 1159 75.30 32.64 -94.15
N ARG A 1160 74.60 32.47 -95.28
CA ARG A 1160 75.05 32.87 -96.62
C ARG A 1160 74.82 34.36 -96.87
N ALA A 1161 73.65 34.87 -96.47
CA ALA A 1161 73.30 36.29 -96.53
C ALA A 1161 74.35 37.16 -95.81
N ASP A 1162 74.81 36.73 -94.63
CA ASP A 1162 75.81 37.44 -93.82
C ASP A 1162 77.17 37.68 -94.50
N LYS A 1163 77.47 36.97 -95.59
CA LYS A 1163 78.77 37.01 -96.26
C LYS A 1163 78.80 37.90 -97.52
N ILE A 1164 77.71 38.57 -97.85
CA ILE A 1164 77.58 39.39 -99.06
C ILE A 1164 78.07 40.82 -98.81
N ASP A 1165 78.99 41.32 -99.64
CA ASP A 1165 79.44 42.73 -99.62
C ASP A 1165 78.44 43.61 -100.38
N LEU A 1166 77.71 44.45 -99.63
CA LEU A 1166 76.60 45.23 -100.14
C LEU A 1166 77.03 46.55 -100.80
N SER A 1167 78.32 46.92 -100.76
CA SER A 1167 78.82 48.23 -101.23
C SER A 1167 78.81 48.43 -102.75
N VAL A 1168 78.58 47.36 -103.53
CA VAL A 1168 78.62 47.36 -105.01
C VAL A 1168 77.24 47.32 -105.67
N TYR A 1169 76.16 47.31 -104.87
CA TYR A 1169 74.78 47.17 -105.34
C TYR A 1169 73.95 48.43 -105.09
N THR A 1170 72.85 48.60 -105.82
CA THR A 1170 71.96 49.76 -105.67
C THR A 1170 71.29 49.77 -104.30
N GLU A 1171 71.15 50.99 -103.73
CA GLU A 1171 70.58 51.22 -102.40
C GLU A 1171 69.18 50.58 -102.22
N ALA A 1172 68.37 50.56 -103.29
CA ALA A 1172 67.05 49.92 -103.30
C ALA A 1172 67.12 48.39 -103.17
N SER A 1173 68.06 47.73 -103.85
CA SER A 1173 68.21 46.26 -103.77
C SER A 1173 68.79 45.80 -102.42
N VAL A 1174 69.65 46.62 -101.79
CA VAL A 1174 70.19 46.36 -100.46
C VAL A 1174 69.12 46.49 -99.37
N ALA A 1175 68.20 47.47 -99.49
CA ALA A 1175 67.10 47.62 -98.54
C ALA A 1175 66.13 46.42 -98.56
N ALA A 1176 65.84 45.88 -99.75
CA ALA A 1176 65.01 44.68 -99.89
C ALA A 1176 65.69 43.44 -99.28
N PHE A 1177 67.00 43.26 -99.51
CA PHE A 1177 67.79 42.20 -98.88
C PHE A 1177 67.82 42.31 -97.35
N ALA A 1178 68.01 43.52 -96.79
CA ALA A 1178 68.01 43.73 -95.35
C ALA A 1178 66.64 43.42 -94.71
N SER A 1179 65.54 43.75 -95.39
CA SER A 1179 64.18 43.41 -94.92
C SER A 1179 63.94 41.90 -94.92
N ALA A 1180 64.27 41.22 -96.02
CA ALA A 1180 64.12 39.77 -96.13
C ALA A 1180 65.00 39.03 -95.10
N LYS A 1181 66.19 39.58 -94.79
CA LYS A 1181 67.07 39.02 -93.76
C LYS A 1181 66.49 39.18 -92.35
N ALA A 1182 65.91 40.34 -92.04
CA ALA A 1182 65.25 40.57 -90.75
C ALA A 1182 64.01 39.67 -90.57
N GLU A 1183 63.23 39.44 -91.63
CA GLU A 1183 62.10 38.51 -91.63
C GLU A 1183 62.56 37.06 -91.42
N ALA A 1184 63.64 36.65 -92.07
CA ALA A 1184 64.28 35.36 -91.83
C ALA A 1184 64.82 35.21 -90.40
N GLU A 1185 65.46 36.23 -89.83
CA GLU A 1185 65.91 36.23 -88.43
C GLU A 1185 64.71 36.18 -87.46
N ALA A 1186 63.58 36.80 -87.79
CA ALA A 1186 62.36 36.74 -86.99
C ALA A 1186 61.73 35.34 -87.01
N ALA A 1187 61.61 34.72 -88.20
CA ALA A 1187 61.12 33.34 -88.34
C ALA A 1187 62.04 32.32 -87.64
N LEU A 1188 63.35 32.56 -87.61
CA LEU A 1188 64.31 31.72 -86.87
C LEU A 1188 64.06 31.74 -85.36
N ASN A 1189 63.70 32.89 -84.80
CA ASN A 1189 63.53 33.08 -83.36
C ASN A 1189 62.11 32.73 -82.82
N ASP A 1190 61.11 32.51 -83.69
CA ASP A 1190 59.75 32.16 -83.26
C ASP A 1190 59.63 30.65 -82.91
N GLN A 1191 59.42 30.33 -81.63
CA GLN A 1191 59.30 28.95 -81.15
C GLN A 1191 58.03 28.21 -81.62
N ASN A 1192 57.06 28.91 -82.21
CA ASN A 1192 55.84 28.33 -82.78
C ASN A 1192 55.77 28.50 -84.31
N ALA A 1193 56.88 28.88 -84.95
CA ALA A 1193 56.92 29.08 -86.40
C ALA A 1193 56.40 27.84 -87.14
N GLU A 1194 55.54 28.05 -88.12
CA GLU A 1194 55.10 26.99 -89.02
C GLU A 1194 56.19 26.69 -90.05
N GLN A 1195 56.35 25.42 -90.42
CA GLN A 1195 57.38 25.00 -91.39
C GLN A 1195 57.31 25.81 -92.68
N ALA A 1196 56.09 26.04 -93.20
CA ALA A 1196 55.87 26.83 -94.40
C ALA A 1196 56.39 28.27 -94.27
N GLY A 1197 56.22 28.91 -93.10
CA GLY A 1197 56.73 30.26 -92.85
C GLY A 1197 58.24 30.31 -92.66
N VAL A 1198 58.84 29.25 -92.09
CA VAL A 1198 60.31 29.09 -91.99
C VAL A 1198 60.92 28.88 -93.38
N ASP A 1199 60.31 28.04 -94.20
CA ASP A 1199 60.73 27.75 -95.58
C ASP A 1199 60.56 29.00 -96.46
N GLU A 1200 59.42 29.68 -96.38
CA GLU A 1200 59.15 30.92 -97.12
C GLU A 1200 60.12 32.03 -96.72
N ALA A 1201 60.44 32.18 -95.44
CA ALA A 1201 61.44 33.16 -95.01
C ALA A 1201 62.86 32.81 -95.53
N ALA A 1202 63.18 31.53 -95.66
CA ALA A 1202 64.45 31.07 -96.24
C ALA A 1202 64.48 31.35 -97.75
N ASP A 1203 63.41 31.02 -98.45
CA ASP A 1203 63.26 31.25 -99.89
C ASP A 1203 63.24 32.74 -100.22
N ASN A 1204 62.54 33.57 -99.44
CA ASN A 1204 62.48 35.02 -99.63
C ASN A 1204 63.84 35.68 -99.40
N LEU A 1205 64.58 35.24 -98.36
CA LEU A 1205 65.94 35.70 -98.15
C LEU A 1205 66.87 35.26 -99.30
N GLN A 1206 66.74 34.03 -99.79
CA GLN A 1206 67.52 33.52 -100.91
C GLN A 1206 67.19 34.26 -102.21
N ALA A 1207 65.92 34.58 -102.46
CA ALA A 1207 65.49 35.38 -103.61
C ALA A 1207 66.00 36.82 -103.51
N ALA A 1208 66.01 37.42 -102.32
CA ALA A 1208 66.54 38.75 -102.10
C ALA A 1208 68.06 38.82 -102.26
N ILE A 1209 68.79 37.75 -101.90
CA ILE A 1209 70.21 37.56 -102.25
C ILE A 1209 70.39 37.59 -103.77
N ASP A 1210 69.54 36.88 -104.51
CA ASP A 1210 69.68 36.70 -105.96
C ASP A 1210 69.28 37.96 -106.77
N GLN A 1211 68.53 38.90 -106.18
CA GLN A 1211 67.99 40.11 -106.86
C GLN A 1211 68.82 41.40 -106.70
N LEU A 1212 69.99 41.35 -106.06
CA LEU A 1212 70.92 42.49 -105.95
C LEU A 1212 71.37 43.00 -107.34
N THR A 1213 71.25 44.32 -107.63
CA THR A 1213 71.38 44.90 -109.01
C THR A 1213 72.28 46.16 -109.10
N CYS A 1214 72.96 46.39 -110.25
CA CYS A 1214 73.96 47.46 -110.53
C CYS A 1214 73.46 48.56 -111.53
N GLU A 1215 73.99 49.81 -111.50
CA GLU A 1215 73.47 51.00 -112.26
C GLU A 1215 73.97 51.23 -113.72
N SER A 1216 73.10 51.56 -114.72
CA SER A 1216 73.40 52.45 -115.89
C SER A 1216 72.20 52.91 -116.81
N VAL A 1217 72.08 54.25 -117.00
CA VAL A 1217 71.71 55.21 -118.12
C VAL A 1217 70.53 55.03 -119.15
N VAL A 1218 69.39 55.78 -118.95
CA VAL A 1218 68.55 56.75 -119.80
C VAL A 1218 68.13 56.45 -121.29
N PRO A 1219 67.00 56.95 -121.92
CA PRO A 1219 65.63 57.44 -121.55
C PRO A 1219 64.38 56.92 -122.39
N ALA A 1220 63.17 57.25 -121.86
CA ALA A 1220 61.74 57.38 -122.31
C ALA A 1220 61.37 57.67 -123.81
N PRO A 1221 60.07 57.60 -124.29
CA PRO A 1221 58.82 57.97 -123.59
C PRO A 1221 57.42 57.32 -123.92
N THR A 1222 56.54 57.33 -122.90
CA THR A 1222 55.06 57.59 -122.80
C THR A 1222 53.99 57.00 -123.76
N VAL A 1223 52.84 56.55 -123.20
CA VAL A 1223 51.48 57.22 -123.23
C VAL A 1223 50.27 56.24 -122.93
N HIS A 1224 49.33 56.71 -122.07
CA HIS A 1224 47.88 56.37 -121.81
C HIS A 1224 47.46 54.95 -121.37
N GLY A 1225 46.49 54.72 -120.46
CA GLY A 1225 45.55 55.55 -119.69
C GLY A 1225 44.49 54.66 -118.97
N ASP A 1226 43.96 55.15 -117.84
CA ASP A 1226 42.73 54.82 -117.05
C ASP A 1226 42.49 53.38 -116.48
N ALA A 1227 41.84 53.11 -115.34
CA ALA A 1227 40.94 53.87 -114.47
C ALA A 1227 40.98 53.38 -112.99
N SER A 1228 40.65 54.32 -112.09
CA SER A 1228 39.98 54.21 -110.77
C SER A 1228 40.64 53.39 -109.62
N LEU A 1229 41.21 54.04 -108.58
CA LEU A 1229 40.58 54.61 -107.35
C LEU A 1229 40.23 53.52 -106.31
N THR A 1230 40.50 53.56 -104.99
CA THR A 1230 41.16 54.48 -104.01
C THR A 1230 41.04 53.74 -102.65
N SER A 1231 42.10 53.48 -101.91
CA SER A 1231 42.74 54.30 -100.85
C SER A 1231 42.17 54.14 -99.43
N ALA A 1232 43.10 53.88 -98.51
CA ALA A 1232 43.26 54.49 -97.17
C ALA A 1232 42.15 54.27 -96.12
N GLY A 1233 42.44 54.15 -94.83
CA GLY A 1233 43.66 54.34 -94.06
C GLY A 1233 43.31 54.65 -92.60
N SER A 1234 44.34 54.71 -91.76
CA SER A 1234 44.48 55.39 -90.46
C SER A 1234 43.82 54.84 -89.17
N SER A 1235 44.72 54.53 -88.23
CA SER A 1235 44.72 54.62 -86.74
C SER A 1235 44.16 55.97 -86.19
N PRO A 1236 44.07 56.30 -84.85
CA PRO A 1236 44.79 55.80 -83.66
C PRO A 1236 44.04 55.80 -82.27
N LYS A 1237 44.79 55.48 -81.20
CA LYS A 1237 44.72 55.73 -79.72
C LYS A 1237 43.98 57.03 -79.25
N THR A 1238 43.50 57.31 -78.03
CA THR A 1238 43.69 56.85 -76.60
C THR A 1238 42.73 57.62 -75.66
N GLY A 1239 42.33 57.02 -74.51
CA GLY A 1239 42.42 57.61 -73.14
C GLY A 1239 41.32 58.51 -72.52
N ASP A 1240 41.25 58.45 -71.17
CA ASP A 1240 40.71 59.41 -70.16
C ASP A 1240 39.20 59.40 -69.82
N THR A 1241 38.68 59.57 -68.58
CA THR A 1241 39.11 60.30 -67.35
C THR A 1241 38.24 59.90 -66.12
N ALA A 1242 38.71 60.14 -64.88
CA ALA A 1242 37.90 60.39 -63.66
C ALA A 1242 37.61 61.92 -63.51
N PRO A 1243 36.73 62.52 -62.65
CA PRO A 1243 36.72 62.36 -61.16
C PRO A 1243 35.49 62.87 -60.30
N LEU A 1244 35.62 62.78 -58.95
CA LEU A 1244 35.18 63.69 -57.84
C LEU A 1244 33.73 63.78 -57.25
N ALA A 1245 33.66 63.55 -55.91
CA ALA A 1245 33.16 64.42 -54.80
C ALA A 1245 31.72 64.32 -54.16
N ALA A 1246 31.74 64.37 -52.79
CA ALA A 1246 30.76 64.92 -51.80
C ALA A 1246 29.34 64.29 -51.69
N GLY A 1247 28.57 64.31 -50.59
CA GLY A 1247 28.57 64.93 -49.26
C GLY A 1247 27.11 65.22 -48.81
N PHE A 1248 26.77 64.98 -47.52
CA PHE A 1248 25.58 65.45 -46.75
C PHE A 1248 24.16 64.98 -47.16
N ALA A 1249 23.37 64.33 -46.28
CA ALA A 1249 22.46 64.87 -45.23
C ALA A 1249 21.25 65.67 -45.83
N VAL A 1250 19.97 65.60 -45.42
CA VAL A 1250 19.29 65.20 -44.17
C VAL A 1250 17.76 65.37 -44.37
N LEU A 1251 16.91 64.60 -43.64
CA LEU A 1251 15.48 64.83 -43.25
C LEU A 1251 14.42 65.00 -44.39
N ALA A 1252 13.13 64.64 -44.28
CA ALA A 1252 12.15 64.55 -43.18
C ALA A 1252 11.00 63.58 -43.61
N LEU A 1253 10.59 62.60 -42.80
CA LEU A 1253 9.39 62.55 -41.91
C LEU A 1253 7.99 62.48 -42.56
N ILE A 1254 7.29 61.40 -42.15
CA ILE A 1254 5.83 61.20 -41.94
C ILE A 1254 4.99 60.99 -43.22
N GLY A 1255 4.16 59.96 -43.37
CA GLY A 1255 3.72 58.90 -42.46
C GLY A 1255 2.53 58.15 -43.06
N ALA A 1256 2.12 57.11 -42.33
CA ALA A 1256 0.92 56.26 -42.47
C ALA A 1256 0.93 55.19 -43.57
N ALA A 1257 0.37 53.99 -43.39
CA ALA A 1257 0.17 53.10 -42.24
C ALA A 1257 -0.52 51.85 -42.83
N CYS A 1258 -0.21 50.69 -42.24
CA CYS A 1258 -0.97 49.44 -42.23
C CYS A 1258 -0.96 48.50 -43.46
N ALA A 1259 -0.38 47.31 -43.16
CA ALA A 1259 -0.93 45.97 -43.33
C ALA A 1259 -0.99 45.38 -44.76
N LEU A 1260 -0.75 44.09 -45.01
CA LEU A 1260 -0.24 42.94 -44.25
C LEU A 1260 0.00 41.89 -45.37
N THR A 1261 1.20 41.33 -45.45
CA THR A 1261 1.52 40.14 -46.26
C THR A 1261 1.89 39.01 -45.27
N SER A 1262 1.26 37.83 -45.35
CA SER A 1262 1.65 36.71 -46.23
C SER A 1262 3.10 36.26 -45.90
N LYS A 1263 3.41 35.00 -45.57
CA LYS A 1263 2.76 33.77 -46.00
C LYS A 1263 3.39 32.60 -45.24
N ARG A 1264 2.53 31.65 -44.86
CA ARG A 1264 2.84 30.22 -44.83
C ARG A 1264 2.68 29.66 -46.25
N LYS A 1265 3.48 28.63 -46.52
CA LYS A 1265 3.30 27.50 -47.46
C LYS A 1265 3.28 27.82 -48.97
N ARG A 1266 4.22 27.25 -49.71
CA ARG A 1266 4.27 25.80 -49.99
C ARG A 1266 5.69 25.30 -49.95
#